data_AF-A0A970CAU4-F1
#
_entry.id   AF-A0A970CAU4-F1
#
_cell.length_a   1.000
_cell.length_b   1.000
_cell.length_c   1.000
_cell.angle_alpha   90.00
_cell.angle_beta   90.00
_cell.angle_gamma   90.00
#
_symmetry.space_group_name_H-M   'P 1'
#
loop_
_entity.id
_entity.type
_entity.pdbx_description
1 polymer ?
#
loop_
_entity_poly.entity_id
_entity_poly.type
_entity_poly.pdbx_seq_one_letter_code
_entity_poly.pdbx_strand_id
1 'polypeptide(L)'
;MQESNRWAAAGECEVARRNGRIVITAPLYRPRRPQGELELGDCSNYGLFGADCLIPGENWEGYNRISFTLRVEAQGVRKVCARLCLRNEGRIRLPDPYNRDGFHAVNLQPGRTERICVEMPTLPRDRMTGVGVQFYCGGCETDAGLGNRLTAEVWDMALERIETPEIAVGWQPAPGEIVHCFSGYRPLSRKIALMLSHAGEPFAVEDLQGVARFTGRLAPSGFHDLCVLDFTALEAAGRYRLRVGETVTSPFSVSETIWLPSAWKTVNFLFCERCGYPVPGIHQTCHRDVIARHGGRRFVFNGGWHDAGDLSQQLIQSAEVTWALFELAQALPEDQLDLRLRLQEEGLWGLDYVLRSRFGDGYRATSVGTAMWSQGFTGDADDITARLHNNAYENFLCAAVECYCAMRLTREDPGLSATALRCAVADFGFARERFSQTGFNERPPIYWEHSWMTSESAFQATVALAASLLLEATGDAQYAAHAAQALDYVLACQHTAPAGPRFERGGFFYRNTQRVSIMHFSHQARDQIFAQALTEALRAMPEHPKAGAWLEALSRHADYLRGLMRLASPYGMAPAGLYRLEERDDRDSFARQHLETGDEAYAHYARQLEAGTDVGDGYTLRHFPVWFSFKGNNAVLLSMGKAMALCAKALGDRSLLLDAERQLGWNIGVNPFRQSLMYGEGDRYAQQYAAMSGEAAGELPVGVQTLDDEDAPYWPQMNNATYKEVWTTPAARWLSILADLAQPC
;
A
#
# COMPACT_ATOMS: atom_id res chain seq x y z
N MET A 1 32.60 -7.07 18.82
CA MET A 1 32.05 -7.82 17.65
C MET A 1 33.08 -8.63 16.84
N GLN A 2 34.40 -8.38 16.95
CA GLN A 2 35.42 -9.02 16.10
C GLN A 2 36.12 -10.28 16.69
N GLU A 3 35.75 -10.76 17.88
CA GLU A 3 36.33 -11.98 18.49
C GLU A 3 35.71 -13.27 17.92
N SER A 4 36.54 -14.30 17.67
CA SER A 4 36.20 -15.48 16.84
C SER A 4 35.12 -16.41 17.38
N ASN A 5 34.94 -16.50 18.70
CA ASN A 5 34.11 -17.55 19.31
C ASN A 5 32.64 -17.14 19.49
N ARG A 6 32.23 -15.96 19.00
CA ARG A 6 30.89 -15.42 19.24
C ARG A 6 29.91 -15.62 18.09
N TRP A 7 30.39 -15.94 16.88
CA TRP A 7 29.54 -16.15 15.70
C TRP A 7 29.19 -17.63 15.53
N ALA A 8 27.91 -17.94 15.44
CA ALA A 8 27.37 -19.28 15.24
C ALA A 8 26.45 -19.30 14.01
N ALA A 9 26.30 -20.47 13.40
CA ALA A 9 25.34 -20.67 12.32
C ALA A 9 23.90 -20.55 12.85
N ALA A 10 23.07 -19.82 12.11
CA ALA A 10 21.63 -19.78 12.28
C ALA A 10 21.00 -20.51 11.08
N GLY A 11 20.19 -21.54 11.32
CA GLY A 11 19.64 -22.37 10.25
C GLY A 11 20.68 -23.30 9.60
N GLU A 12 20.31 -23.86 8.44
CA GLU A 12 21.12 -24.85 7.71
C GLU A 12 22.15 -24.16 6.79
N CYS A 13 23.28 -23.74 7.36
CA CYS A 13 24.40 -23.14 6.62
C CYS A 13 25.77 -23.41 7.26
N GLU A 14 26.82 -23.20 6.47
CA GLU A 14 28.20 -23.15 6.94
C GLU A 14 28.59 -21.71 7.31
N VAL A 15 29.18 -21.53 8.49
CA VAL A 15 29.76 -20.25 8.92
C VAL A 15 31.24 -20.45 9.21
N ALA A 16 32.10 -19.70 8.53
CA ALA A 16 33.54 -19.77 8.68
C ALA A 16 34.15 -18.36 8.78
N ARG A 17 35.32 -18.25 9.42
CA ARG A 17 36.10 -17.01 9.39
C ARG A 17 37.24 -17.13 8.38
N ARG A 18 37.34 -16.19 7.44
CA ARG A 18 38.42 -16.13 6.45
C ARG A 18 38.93 -14.70 6.32
N ASN A 19 40.24 -14.49 6.50
CA ASN A 19 40.88 -13.17 6.38
C ASN A 19 40.18 -12.06 7.17
N GLY A 20 39.73 -12.35 8.40
CA GLY A 20 39.02 -11.38 9.24
C GLY A 20 37.54 -11.16 8.91
N ARG A 21 36.99 -11.85 7.90
CA ARG A 21 35.59 -11.78 7.47
C ARG A 21 34.79 -12.98 7.97
N ILE A 22 33.51 -12.78 8.25
CA ILE A 22 32.54 -13.86 8.46
C ILE A 22 32.02 -14.29 7.10
N VAL A 23 32.16 -15.57 6.77
CA VAL A 23 31.73 -16.17 5.51
C VAL A 23 30.58 -17.12 5.79
N ILE A 24 29.42 -16.84 5.21
CA ILE A 24 28.19 -17.62 5.33
C ILE A 24 27.97 -18.32 4.00
N THR A 25 27.71 -19.63 3.99
CA THR A 25 27.45 -20.38 2.75
C THR A 25 26.29 -21.34 2.95
N ALA A 26 25.32 -21.29 2.04
CA ALA A 26 24.19 -22.22 2.03
C ALA A 26 23.71 -22.48 0.59
N PRO A 27 23.11 -23.65 0.32
CA PRO A 27 22.23 -23.78 -0.84
C PRO A 27 20.95 -22.94 -0.63
N LEU A 28 20.34 -22.48 -1.70
CA LEU A 28 19.08 -21.70 -1.76
C LEU A 28 17.85 -22.58 -2.02
N TYR A 29 18.06 -23.74 -2.64
CA TYR A 29 17.03 -24.75 -2.84
C TYR A 29 17.18 -25.89 -1.83
N ARG A 30 16.07 -26.46 -1.37
CA ARG A 30 16.00 -27.68 -0.58
C ARG A 30 14.97 -28.60 -1.22
N PRO A 31 15.25 -29.89 -1.46
CA PRO A 31 14.29 -30.82 -2.06
C PRO A 31 13.25 -31.29 -1.04
N ARG A 32 12.61 -30.35 -0.35
CA ARG A 32 11.57 -30.59 0.65
C ARG A 32 10.75 -29.32 0.86
N ARG A 33 9.44 -29.44 0.98
CA ARG A 33 8.62 -28.36 1.53
C ARG A 33 8.86 -28.23 3.04
N PRO A 34 8.86 -27.01 3.61
CA PRO A 34 8.84 -26.86 5.06
C PRO A 34 7.58 -27.49 5.65
N GLN A 35 7.70 -28.17 6.79
CA GLN A 35 6.57 -28.79 7.49
C GLN A 35 5.80 -27.74 8.32
N GLY A 36 4.48 -27.91 8.49
CA GLY A 36 3.65 -27.09 9.40
C GLY A 36 2.83 -26.03 8.68
N GLU A 37 2.64 -24.85 9.30
CA GLU A 37 1.83 -23.74 8.74
C GLU A 37 2.34 -23.25 7.36
N LEU A 38 3.64 -23.40 7.10
CA LEU A 38 4.28 -23.13 5.81
C LEU A 38 3.86 -24.10 4.68
N GLU A 39 3.24 -25.24 5.01
CA GLU A 39 2.64 -26.16 4.04
C GLU A 39 1.26 -25.67 3.57
N LEU A 40 0.59 -24.85 4.38
CA LEU A 40 -0.75 -24.29 4.12
C LEU A 40 -0.74 -23.05 3.19
N GLY A 41 0.46 -22.65 2.75
CA GLY A 41 0.61 -21.71 1.65
C GLY A 41 0.52 -20.24 2.05
N ASP A 42 0.99 -19.85 3.23
CA ASP A 42 1.25 -18.44 3.58
C ASP A 42 2.75 -18.20 3.66
N CYS A 43 3.26 -17.32 2.79
CA CYS A 43 4.67 -16.96 2.67
C CYS A 43 5.65 -18.16 2.64
N SER A 44 5.25 -19.26 1.98
CA SER A 44 6.02 -20.50 1.88
C SER A 44 7.48 -20.22 1.48
N ASN A 45 8.47 -20.61 2.29
CA ASN A 45 9.91 -20.45 2.00
C ASN A 45 10.71 -21.57 2.67
N TYR A 46 11.95 -21.87 2.23
CA TYR A 46 12.78 -22.95 2.81
C TYR A 46 13.43 -22.60 4.17
N GLY A 47 12.90 -21.60 4.87
CA GLY A 47 13.41 -21.08 6.13
C GLY A 47 14.43 -19.95 5.96
N LEU A 48 15.11 -19.64 7.07
CA LEU A 48 16.18 -18.64 7.13
C LEU A 48 17.51 -19.35 7.37
N PHE A 49 18.59 -18.74 6.87
CA PHE A 49 19.95 -19.14 7.22
C PHE A 49 20.86 -17.93 7.42
N GLY A 50 21.94 -18.05 8.17
CA GLY A 50 22.83 -16.92 8.44
C GLY A 50 23.87 -17.16 9.52
N ALA A 51 24.42 -16.07 10.02
CA ALA A 51 25.30 -16.09 11.18
C ALA A 51 24.78 -15.15 12.27
N ASP A 52 24.75 -15.65 13.50
CA ASP A 52 24.37 -14.90 14.70
C ASP A 52 25.58 -14.72 15.62
N CYS A 53 25.78 -13.50 16.10
CA CYS A 53 26.79 -13.10 17.05
C CYS A 53 26.18 -12.90 18.43
N LEU A 54 26.66 -13.62 19.44
CA LEU A 54 26.25 -13.41 20.83
C LEU A 54 26.85 -12.11 21.39
N ILE A 55 25.98 -11.25 21.92
CA ILE A 55 26.35 -10.04 22.65
C ILE A 55 25.98 -10.24 24.12
N PRO A 56 26.92 -10.21 25.08
CA PRO A 56 26.63 -10.60 26.46
C PRO A 56 26.00 -9.45 27.27
N GLY A 57 24.79 -9.02 26.90
CA GLY A 57 24.00 -8.04 27.65
C GLY A 57 24.58 -6.63 27.66
N GLU A 58 25.21 -6.21 26.57
CA GLU A 58 25.83 -4.88 26.45
C GLU A 58 24.77 -3.77 26.34
N ASN A 59 25.02 -2.61 26.96
CA ASN A 59 24.19 -1.42 26.77
C ASN A 59 24.72 -0.62 25.58
N TRP A 60 23.88 -0.42 24.55
CA TRP A 60 24.22 0.30 23.32
C TRP A 60 23.48 1.64 23.19
N GLU A 61 22.89 2.17 24.26
CA GLU A 61 22.15 3.45 24.23
C GLU A 61 23.03 4.65 23.84
N GLY A 62 24.35 4.56 24.08
CA GLY A 62 25.33 5.55 23.64
C GLY A 62 25.57 5.61 22.13
N TYR A 63 25.03 4.65 21.37
CA TYR A 63 25.15 4.53 19.92
C TYR A 63 23.77 4.62 19.25
N ASN A 64 23.73 5.23 18.08
CA ASN A 64 22.50 5.43 17.30
C ASN A 64 22.63 4.97 15.85
N ARG A 65 23.77 4.38 15.45
CA ARG A 65 23.96 3.76 14.14
C ARG A 65 24.79 2.49 14.25
N ILE A 66 24.40 1.48 13.49
CA ILE A 66 25.20 0.27 13.22
C ILE A 66 25.57 0.26 11.74
N SER A 67 26.81 -0.11 11.44
CA SER A 67 27.28 -0.19 10.06
C SER A 67 28.08 -1.48 9.86
N PHE A 68 28.00 -2.06 8.67
CA PHE A 68 28.75 -3.27 8.30
C PHE A 68 28.92 -3.35 6.78
N THR A 69 29.95 -4.03 6.32
CA THR A 69 30.20 -4.24 4.89
C THR A 69 29.80 -5.65 4.52
N LEU A 70 29.09 -5.78 3.40
CA LEU A 70 28.53 -7.03 2.90
C LEU A 70 28.90 -7.20 1.41
N ARG A 71 29.30 -8.41 1.04
CA ARG A 71 29.36 -8.85 -0.36
C ARG A 71 28.67 -10.20 -0.48
N VAL A 72 27.78 -10.33 -1.46
CA VAL A 72 27.07 -11.59 -1.72
C VAL A 72 27.37 -12.06 -3.13
N GLU A 73 27.72 -13.33 -3.26
CA GLU A 73 27.72 -14.08 -4.52
C GLU A 73 26.58 -15.10 -4.46
N ALA A 74 25.75 -15.16 -5.49
CA ALA A 74 24.61 -16.08 -5.55
C ALA A 74 24.50 -16.73 -6.92
N GLN A 75 24.05 -17.99 -6.94
CA GLN A 75 23.74 -18.75 -8.14
C GLN A 75 22.25 -19.12 -8.11
N GLY A 76 21.59 -19.08 -9.28
CA GLY A 76 20.17 -19.44 -9.43
C GLY A 76 19.18 -18.33 -9.09
N VAL A 77 19.64 -17.17 -8.59
CA VAL A 77 18.83 -15.98 -8.32
C VAL A 77 19.54 -14.71 -8.78
N ARG A 78 18.78 -13.70 -9.20
CA ARG A 78 19.29 -12.38 -9.64
C ARG A 78 19.28 -11.34 -8.53
N LYS A 79 18.38 -11.50 -7.56
CA LYS A 79 18.15 -10.58 -6.44
C LYS A 79 18.37 -11.33 -5.14
N VAL A 80 18.92 -10.64 -4.14
CA VAL A 80 19.13 -11.18 -2.81
C VAL A 80 18.72 -10.14 -1.78
N CYS A 81 18.01 -10.58 -0.75
CA CYS A 81 17.72 -9.78 0.42
C CYS A 81 18.47 -10.36 1.63
N ALA A 82 19.27 -9.52 2.31
CA ALA A 82 19.83 -9.83 3.61
C ALA A 82 18.97 -9.21 4.72
N ARG A 83 19.04 -9.78 5.91
CA ARG A 83 18.34 -9.31 7.11
C ARG A 83 19.35 -9.10 8.22
N LEU A 84 19.56 -7.85 8.62
CA LEU A 84 20.18 -7.53 9.89
C LEU A 84 19.18 -7.86 11.00
N CYS A 85 19.61 -8.66 11.98
CA CYS A 85 18.81 -9.07 13.12
C CYS A 85 19.40 -8.49 14.40
N LEU A 86 18.62 -7.74 15.16
CA LEU A 86 19.00 -7.18 16.46
C LEU A 86 18.13 -7.80 17.54
N ARG A 87 18.76 -8.31 18.60
CA ARG A 87 18.07 -8.98 19.71
C ARG A 87 18.48 -8.34 21.03
N ASN A 88 17.51 -8.17 21.92
CA ASN A 88 17.74 -7.65 23.26
C ASN A 88 16.86 -8.37 24.30
N GLU A 89 17.27 -8.29 25.57
CA GLU A 89 16.45 -8.70 26.72
C GLU A 89 16.29 -7.53 27.71
N GLY A 90 16.14 -6.33 27.15
CA GLY A 90 15.98 -5.10 27.89
C GLY A 90 14.55 -4.86 28.37
N ARG A 91 14.25 -3.60 28.70
CA ARG A 91 12.90 -3.18 29.12
C ARG A 91 11.85 -3.43 28.04
N ILE A 92 12.18 -3.11 26.79
CA ILE A 92 11.36 -3.39 25.61
C ILE A 92 12.12 -4.40 24.76
N ARG A 93 11.54 -5.58 24.57
CA ARG A 93 12.19 -6.71 23.91
C ARG A 93 12.31 -6.49 22.41
N LEU A 94 13.42 -6.97 21.84
CA LEU A 94 13.61 -7.13 20.40
C LEU A 94 13.88 -8.61 20.05
N PRO A 95 13.16 -9.19 19.09
CA PRO A 95 12.04 -8.60 18.34
C PRO A 95 10.80 -8.35 19.21
N ASP A 96 9.90 -7.47 18.75
CA ASP A 96 8.60 -7.27 19.41
C ASP A 96 7.69 -8.50 19.21
N PRO A 97 6.57 -8.64 19.95
CA PRO A 97 5.71 -9.83 19.90
C PRO A 97 5.17 -10.18 18.49
N TYR A 98 5.12 -9.19 17.59
CA TYR A 98 4.65 -9.34 16.22
C TYR A 98 5.79 -9.47 15.18
N ASN A 99 7.06 -9.54 15.62
CA ASN A 99 8.25 -9.60 14.74
C ASN A 99 8.41 -8.44 13.74
N ARG A 100 7.89 -7.26 14.08
CA ARG A 100 8.01 -6.02 13.30
C ARG A 100 9.33 -5.31 13.59
N ASP A 101 9.67 -5.16 14.87
CA ASP A 101 10.92 -4.50 15.26
C ASP A 101 12.06 -5.50 15.48
N GLY A 102 13.30 -4.99 15.41
CA GLY A 102 14.52 -5.79 15.58
C GLY A 102 15.08 -6.36 14.28
N PHE A 103 14.49 -6.01 13.14
CA PHE A 103 14.92 -6.49 11.83
C PHE A 103 15.06 -5.36 10.82
N HIS A 104 16.06 -5.48 9.95
CA HIS A 104 16.25 -4.58 8.81
C HIS A 104 16.64 -5.38 7.58
N ALA A 105 15.72 -5.44 6.62
CA ALA A 105 15.92 -6.01 5.30
C ALA A 105 16.75 -5.07 4.42
N VAL A 106 17.65 -5.65 3.63
CA VAL A 106 18.56 -4.93 2.74
C VAL A 106 18.53 -5.62 1.39
N ASN A 107 18.13 -4.88 0.36
CA ASN A 107 18.16 -5.37 -1.02
C ASN A 107 19.59 -5.24 -1.56
N LEU A 108 20.11 -6.32 -2.15
CA LEU A 108 21.51 -6.41 -2.56
C LEU A 108 21.62 -6.81 -4.03
N GLN A 109 22.72 -6.40 -4.66
CA GLN A 109 23.09 -6.86 -5.98
C GLN A 109 24.24 -7.89 -5.87
N PRO A 110 24.03 -9.15 -6.31
CA PRO A 110 25.09 -10.14 -6.35
C PRO A 110 26.35 -9.62 -7.06
N GLY A 111 27.51 -9.91 -6.47
CA GLY A 111 28.82 -9.48 -6.96
C GLY A 111 29.29 -8.11 -6.47
N ARG A 112 28.40 -7.29 -5.88
CA ARG A 112 28.78 -5.97 -5.35
C ARG A 112 29.19 -6.02 -3.88
N THR A 113 30.11 -5.13 -3.52
CA THR A 113 30.50 -4.87 -2.12
C THR A 113 29.81 -3.59 -1.68
N GLU A 114 29.01 -3.68 -0.62
CA GLU A 114 28.14 -2.60 -0.16
C GLU A 114 28.39 -2.31 1.32
N ARG A 115 28.50 -1.03 1.68
CA ARG A 115 28.55 -0.59 3.07
C ARG A 115 27.12 -0.28 3.51
N ILE A 116 26.60 -1.07 4.44
CA ILE A 116 25.27 -0.91 5.00
C ILE A 116 25.39 -0.03 6.25
N CYS A 117 24.56 1.00 6.33
CA CYS A 117 24.47 1.91 7.46
C CYS A 117 23.01 1.97 7.90
N VAL A 118 22.75 1.60 9.14
CA VAL A 118 21.39 1.56 9.69
C VAL A 118 21.35 2.42 10.95
N GLU A 119 20.65 3.54 10.86
CA GLU A 119 20.35 4.36 12.02
C GLU A 119 19.22 3.71 12.81
N MET A 120 19.42 3.70 14.11
CA MET A 120 18.54 3.05 15.06
C MET A 120 18.24 4.01 16.21
N PRO A 121 17.82 5.27 16.00
CA PRO A 121 17.59 6.17 17.13
C PRO A 121 16.46 5.66 18.05
N THR A 122 15.42 5.04 17.49
CA THR A 122 14.20 4.65 18.19
C THR A 122 14.19 3.22 18.75
N LEU A 123 15.16 2.38 18.37
CA LEU A 123 15.16 0.98 18.84
C LEU A 123 15.50 0.88 20.34
N PRO A 124 14.98 -0.10 21.08
CA PRO A 124 15.46 -0.39 22.43
C PRO A 124 16.84 -1.07 22.41
N ARG A 125 17.80 -0.53 23.20
CA ARG A 125 19.23 -0.93 23.17
C ARG A 125 19.89 -1.04 24.54
N ASP A 126 19.11 -1.10 25.63
CA ASP A 126 19.60 -1.10 27.00
C ASP A 126 20.30 -2.41 27.41
N ARG A 127 19.94 -3.54 26.76
CA ARG A 127 20.54 -4.85 27.03
C ARG A 127 20.58 -5.75 25.80
N MET A 128 21.53 -5.50 24.92
CA MET A 128 21.70 -6.23 23.66
C MET A 128 22.22 -7.65 23.90
N THR A 129 21.55 -8.64 23.28
CA THR A 129 21.85 -10.06 23.42
C THR A 129 22.35 -10.71 22.14
N GLY A 130 22.10 -10.10 20.97
CA GLY A 130 22.64 -10.62 19.73
C GLY A 130 22.53 -9.68 18.54
N VAL A 131 23.42 -9.91 17.57
CA VAL A 131 23.37 -9.33 16.22
C VAL A 131 23.55 -10.43 15.20
N GLY A 132 22.71 -10.47 14.17
CA GLY A 132 22.78 -11.47 13.12
C GLY A 132 22.74 -10.87 11.72
N VAL A 133 23.35 -11.57 10.76
CA VAL A 133 23.13 -11.34 9.32
C VAL A 133 22.57 -12.63 8.74
N GLN A 134 21.31 -12.56 8.31
CA GLN A 134 20.54 -13.71 7.85
C GLN A 134 19.98 -13.47 6.44
N PHE A 135 19.53 -14.53 5.80
CA PHE A 135 19.01 -14.55 4.43
C PHE A 135 17.78 -15.44 4.37
N TYR A 136 16.80 -15.04 3.56
CA TYR A 136 15.69 -15.93 3.19
C TYR A 136 16.19 -17.01 2.23
N CYS A 137 15.84 -18.26 2.55
CA CYS A 137 16.05 -19.39 1.65
C CYS A 137 14.87 -19.44 0.67
N GLY A 138 14.94 -18.58 -0.34
CA GLY A 138 13.85 -18.32 -1.28
C GLY A 138 13.83 -19.22 -2.52
N GLY A 139 14.60 -20.31 -2.58
CA GLY A 139 14.63 -21.18 -3.77
C GLY A 139 15.48 -20.63 -4.93
N CYS A 140 15.22 -21.10 -6.14
CA CYS A 140 15.95 -20.72 -7.35
C CYS A 140 14.97 -20.40 -8.47
N GLU A 141 15.27 -19.36 -9.26
CA GLU A 141 14.50 -18.98 -10.46
C GLU A 141 14.72 -19.98 -11.63
N THR A 142 15.70 -20.88 -11.49
CA THR A 142 16.12 -21.87 -12.48
C THR A 142 16.31 -23.23 -11.84
N ASP A 143 16.50 -24.26 -12.66
CA ASP A 143 16.95 -25.59 -12.23
C ASP A 143 18.13 -25.47 -11.24
N ALA A 144 17.90 -25.94 -10.01
CA ALA A 144 18.86 -25.87 -8.92
C ALA A 144 20.15 -26.65 -9.24
N GLY A 145 20.10 -27.61 -10.16
CA GLY A 145 21.25 -28.36 -10.67
C GLY A 145 22.27 -27.51 -11.44
N LEU A 146 21.86 -26.34 -11.96
CA LEU A 146 22.77 -25.39 -12.62
C LEU A 146 23.59 -24.54 -11.63
N GLY A 147 23.19 -24.52 -10.37
CA GLY A 147 23.82 -23.76 -9.30
C GLY A 147 22.77 -23.07 -8.43
N ASN A 148 22.83 -23.35 -7.13
CA ASN A 148 21.87 -22.86 -6.14
C ASN A 148 22.57 -22.32 -4.89
N ARG A 149 23.85 -21.93 -4.96
CA ARG A 149 24.64 -21.57 -3.79
C ARG A 149 24.65 -20.06 -3.57
N LEU A 150 24.46 -19.65 -2.32
CA LEU A 150 24.73 -18.29 -1.84
C LEU A 150 25.95 -18.31 -0.93
N THR A 151 26.88 -17.38 -1.17
CA THR A 151 28.03 -17.10 -0.31
C THR A 151 28.04 -15.62 0.05
N ALA A 152 27.96 -15.30 1.34
CA ALA A 152 28.02 -13.94 1.85
C ALA A 152 29.27 -13.72 2.68
N GLU A 153 29.95 -12.60 2.47
CA GLU A 153 31.06 -12.13 3.30
C GLU A 153 30.63 -10.90 4.08
N VAL A 154 30.75 -10.93 5.41
CA VAL A 154 30.43 -9.82 6.32
C VAL A 154 31.71 -9.37 7.02
N TRP A 155 31.99 -8.06 7.02
CA TRP A 155 33.14 -7.50 7.72
C TRP A 155 32.93 -6.04 8.14
N ASP A 156 33.90 -5.52 8.89
CA ASP A 156 33.96 -4.11 9.30
C ASP A 156 32.71 -3.63 10.05
N MET A 157 32.11 -4.51 10.85
CA MET A 157 30.93 -4.16 11.65
C MET A 157 31.29 -3.22 12.81
N ALA A 158 30.61 -2.08 12.90
CA ALA A 158 30.87 -1.03 13.87
C ALA A 158 29.58 -0.46 14.48
N LEU A 159 29.67 -0.05 15.75
CA LEU A 159 28.69 0.80 16.40
C LEU A 159 29.20 2.23 16.36
N GLU A 160 28.31 3.14 15.99
CA GLU A 160 28.65 4.52 15.71
C GLU A 160 27.66 5.45 16.41
N ARG A 161 28.16 6.65 16.73
CA ARG A 161 27.35 7.76 17.21
C ARG A 161 27.42 8.86 16.17
N ILE A 162 26.29 9.17 15.56
CA ILE A 162 26.10 10.34 14.71
C ILE A 162 25.44 11.46 15.50
N GLU A 163 25.78 12.69 15.15
CA GLU A 163 25.31 13.89 15.84
C GLU A 163 23.82 14.14 15.61
N THR A 164 23.38 13.98 14.36
CA THR A 164 22.01 14.25 13.90
C THR A 164 21.43 13.02 13.19
N PRO A 165 20.92 12.02 13.95
CA PRO A 165 20.18 10.92 13.34
C PRO A 165 18.87 11.40 12.70
N GLU A 166 18.38 10.64 11.73
CA GLU A 166 17.09 10.85 11.08
C GLU A 166 15.96 10.88 12.12
N ILE A 167 15.05 11.85 11.95
CA ILE A 167 13.82 11.90 12.73
C ILE A 167 12.93 10.76 12.25
N ALA A 168 12.48 9.94 13.18
CA ALA A 168 11.65 8.77 12.88
C ALA A 168 10.24 8.88 13.46
N VAL A 169 9.99 9.77 14.41
CA VAL A 169 8.71 9.88 15.14
C VAL A 169 8.24 11.32 15.17
N GLY A 170 6.94 11.51 14.97
CA GLY A 170 6.26 12.76 15.26
C GLY A 170 6.13 13.70 14.06
N TRP A 171 5.37 14.76 14.29
CA TRP A 171 4.97 15.73 13.27
C TRP A 171 6.01 16.83 13.03
N GLN A 172 7.17 16.80 13.69
CA GLN A 172 8.18 17.85 13.56
C GLN A 172 9.28 17.41 12.57
N PRO A 173 9.57 18.20 11.52
CA PRO A 173 10.66 17.93 10.61
C PRO A 173 12.01 18.35 11.21
N ALA A 174 13.11 18.02 10.52
CA ALA A 174 14.42 18.42 11.00
C ALA A 174 14.55 19.96 11.00
N PRO A 175 15.12 20.56 12.06
CA PRO A 175 15.37 22.00 12.10
C PRO A 175 16.20 22.47 10.90
N GLY A 176 15.82 23.59 10.30
CA GLY A 176 16.53 24.12 9.13
C GLY A 176 16.18 23.44 7.81
N GLU A 177 15.18 22.56 7.76
CA GLU A 177 14.69 21.97 6.51
C GLU A 177 13.36 22.58 6.04
N ILE A 178 13.25 22.80 4.71
CA ILE A 178 11.99 23.15 4.05
C ILE A 178 11.37 21.87 3.47
N VAL A 179 10.24 21.48 4.04
CA VAL A 179 9.38 20.38 3.57
C VAL A 179 8.54 20.88 2.40
N HIS A 180 8.65 20.22 1.25
CA HIS A 180 7.92 20.59 0.03
C HIS A 180 7.68 19.33 -0.81
N CYS A 181 6.80 19.43 -1.81
CA CYS A 181 6.58 18.34 -2.76
C CYS A 181 7.76 18.27 -3.73
N PHE A 182 8.48 17.15 -3.77
CA PHE A 182 9.66 17.01 -4.62
C PHE A 182 9.31 17.00 -6.12
N SER A 183 8.15 16.45 -6.52
CA SER A 183 7.68 16.51 -7.91
C SER A 183 7.22 17.92 -8.32
N GLY A 184 6.94 18.78 -7.33
CA GLY A 184 6.48 20.15 -7.53
C GLY A 184 4.97 20.31 -7.39
N TYR A 185 4.41 21.30 -8.09
CA TYR A 185 3.02 21.72 -7.95
C TYR A 185 2.37 22.01 -9.31
N ARG A 186 1.07 21.72 -9.48
CA ARG A 186 0.35 22.21 -10.67
C ARG A 186 0.08 23.72 -10.58
N PRO A 187 0.04 24.45 -11.71
CA PRO A 187 -0.21 25.89 -11.76
C PRO A 187 -1.38 26.38 -10.93
N LEU A 188 -2.47 25.62 -10.88
CA LEU A 188 -3.69 26.03 -10.17
C LEU A 188 -3.97 25.23 -8.89
N SER A 189 -2.98 24.45 -8.43
CA SER A 189 -3.06 23.75 -7.14
C SER A 189 -2.61 24.65 -6.00
N ARG A 190 -2.99 24.27 -4.78
CA ARG A 190 -2.47 24.85 -3.54
C ARG A 190 -0.97 24.54 -3.43
N LYS A 191 -0.14 25.57 -3.24
CA LYS A 191 1.33 25.43 -3.22
C LYS A 191 1.85 25.84 -1.86
N ILE A 192 2.15 24.84 -1.06
CA ILE A 192 2.57 25.01 0.33
C ILE A 192 3.84 24.23 0.58
N ALA A 193 4.74 24.86 1.31
CA ALA A 193 5.85 24.23 1.99
C ALA A 193 5.77 24.49 3.50
N LEU A 194 6.46 23.68 4.29
CA LEU A 194 6.46 23.74 5.75
C LEU A 194 7.90 23.81 6.28
N MET A 195 8.09 24.48 7.41
CA MET A 195 9.38 24.58 8.08
C MET A 195 9.17 24.83 9.57
N LEU A 196 10.04 24.28 10.42
CA LEU A 196 10.15 24.75 11.81
C LEU A 196 10.83 26.11 11.80
N SER A 197 10.06 27.17 12.05
CA SER A 197 10.60 28.53 12.17
C SER A 197 9.61 29.47 12.85
N HIS A 198 9.94 30.76 12.86
CA HIS A 198 9.16 31.83 13.46
C HIS A 198 8.24 32.48 12.42
N ALA A 199 6.99 32.71 12.81
CA ALA A 199 6.04 33.45 11.98
C ALA A 199 6.57 34.84 11.62
N GLY A 200 6.32 35.27 10.39
CA GLY A 200 6.75 36.56 9.86
C GLY A 200 8.11 36.56 9.17
N GLU A 201 8.91 35.49 9.28
CA GLU A 201 10.17 35.37 8.53
C GLU A 201 9.91 35.45 7.02
N PRO A 202 10.71 36.21 6.24
CA PRO A 202 10.53 36.32 4.80
C PRO A 202 11.01 35.05 4.08
N PHE A 203 10.31 34.69 3.00
CA PHE A 203 10.76 33.66 2.08
C PHE A 203 10.64 34.13 0.62
N ALA A 204 11.40 33.49 -0.26
CA ALA A 204 11.33 33.72 -1.70
C ALA A 204 11.18 32.40 -2.46
N VAL A 205 10.49 32.47 -3.59
CA VAL A 205 10.52 31.45 -4.64
C VAL A 205 11.35 32.00 -5.78
N GLU A 206 12.51 31.42 -6.00
CA GLU A 206 13.51 31.85 -6.98
C GLU A 206 13.45 30.96 -8.22
N ASP A 207 13.64 31.52 -9.41
CA ASP A 207 13.97 30.71 -10.59
C ASP A 207 15.40 30.14 -10.49
N LEU A 208 15.79 29.32 -11.46
CA LEU A 208 17.12 28.68 -11.45
C LEU A 208 18.29 29.68 -11.61
N GLN A 209 18.01 30.91 -12.04
CA GLN A 209 18.98 32.01 -12.13
C GLN A 209 19.09 32.80 -10.81
N GLY A 210 18.29 32.46 -9.80
CA GLY A 210 18.27 33.14 -8.49
C GLY A 210 17.40 34.40 -8.48
N VAL A 211 16.57 34.63 -9.51
CA VAL A 211 15.65 35.76 -9.53
C VAL A 211 14.38 35.39 -8.77
N ALA A 212 14.04 36.18 -7.75
CA ALA A 212 12.79 36.00 -7.01
C ALA A 212 11.58 36.22 -7.93
N ARG A 213 10.75 35.18 -8.09
CA ARG A 213 9.49 35.19 -8.85
C ARG A 213 8.26 35.31 -7.96
N PHE A 214 8.41 34.98 -6.68
CA PHE A 214 7.43 35.23 -5.64
C PHE A 214 8.15 35.50 -4.31
N THR A 215 7.54 36.33 -3.46
CA THR A 215 8.01 36.56 -2.08
C THR A 215 6.82 36.52 -1.13
N GLY A 216 7.05 36.03 0.08
CA GLY A 216 6.02 35.92 1.09
C GLY A 216 6.60 35.95 2.49
N ARG A 217 5.74 35.72 3.48
CA ARG A 217 6.13 35.56 4.89
C ARG A 217 5.56 34.27 5.45
N LEU A 218 6.34 33.63 6.31
CA LEU A 218 5.91 32.44 7.03
C LEU A 218 4.69 32.76 7.91
N ALA A 219 3.66 31.92 7.84
CA ALA A 219 2.46 32.01 8.68
C ALA A 219 2.40 30.82 9.66
N PRO A 220 1.84 30.97 10.87
CA PRO A 220 1.69 29.83 11.77
C PRO A 220 0.75 28.78 11.16
N SER A 221 1.12 27.50 11.26
CA SER A 221 0.27 26.39 10.80
C SER A 221 -0.88 26.06 11.75
N GLY A 222 -0.79 26.52 13.01
CA GLY A 222 -1.68 26.09 14.10
C GLY A 222 -1.28 24.74 14.71
N PHE A 223 -0.17 24.15 14.27
CA PHE A 223 0.31 22.84 14.73
C PHE A 223 1.76 22.95 15.22
N HIS A 224 1.96 22.99 16.55
CA HIS A 224 3.27 23.23 17.17
C HIS A 224 3.97 24.49 16.61
N ASP A 225 5.29 24.45 16.44
CA ASP A 225 6.13 25.53 15.91
C ASP A 225 6.30 25.46 14.37
N LEU A 226 5.42 24.74 13.68
CA LEU A 226 5.43 24.67 12.22
C LEU A 226 4.86 25.94 11.60
N CYS A 227 5.60 26.47 10.63
CA CYS A 227 5.18 27.56 9.78
C CYS A 227 4.89 27.09 8.34
N VAL A 228 3.95 27.78 7.70
CA VAL A 228 3.48 27.59 6.33
C VAL A 228 4.10 28.64 5.43
N LEU A 229 4.69 28.19 4.32
CA LEU A 229 5.09 29.02 3.19
C LEU A 229 4.05 28.82 2.10
N ASP A 230 3.11 29.76 1.97
CA ASP A 230 2.07 29.72 0.93
C ASP A 230 2.46 30.58 -0.26
N PHE A 231 2.71 29.93 -1.40
CA PHE A 231 3.03 30.55 -2.67
C PHE A 231 2.03 30.11 -3.76
N THR A 232 0.79 29.82 -3.35
CA THR A 232 -0.28 29.37 -4.24
C THR A 232 -0.49 30.33 -5.42
N ALA A 233 -0.31 31.64 -5.21
CA ALA A 233 -0.44 32.67 -6.25
C ALA A 233 0.63 32.61 -7.36
N LEU A 234 1.70 31.82 -7.20
CA LEU A 234 2.65 31.55 -8.29
C LEU A 234 2.05 30.52 -9.25
N GLU A 235 1.47 30.99 -10.35
CA GLU A 235 0.87 30.13 -11.38
C GLU A 235 1.78 29.91 -12.60
N ALA A 236 2.81 30.77 -12.76
CA ALA A 236 3.72 30.69 -13.90
C ALA A 236 4.43 29.33 -13.93
N ALA A 237 4.37 28.66 -15.08
CA ALA A 237 5.10 27.41 -15.27
C ALA A 237 6.60 27.66 -15.30
N GLY A 238 7.37 26.75 -14.69
CA GLY A 238 8.82 26.90 -14.59
C GLY A 238 9.46 25.97 -13.56
N ARG A 239 10.76 26.12 -13.36
CA ARG A 239 11.52 25.43 -12.31
C ARG A 239 12.00 26.43 -11.27
N TYR A 240 11.79 26.09 -10.01
CA TYR A 240 11.94 27.01 -8.89
C TYR A 240 12.67 26.38 -7.71
N ARG A 241 13.14 27.22 -6.78
CA ARG A 241 13.63 26.85 -5.45
C ARG A 241 12.95 27.73 -4.40
N LEU A 242 12.71 27.17 -3.22
CA LEU A 242 12.29 27.94 -2.04
C LEU A 242 13.52 28.35 -1.24
N ARG A 243 13.53 29.58 -0.74
CA ARG A 243 14.58 30.11 0.14
C ARG A 243 13.99 30.72 1.41
N VAL A 244 14.56 30.36 2.56
CA VAL A 244 14.35 31.01 3.87
C VAL A 244 15.73 31.21 4.52
N GLY A 245 16.15 32.47 4.66
CA GLY A 245 17.53 32.78 5.06
C GLY A 245 18.56 32.08 4.14
N GLU A 246 19.44 31.29 4.75
CA GLU A 246 20.45 30.47 4.04
C GLU A 246 19.92 29.12 3.54
N THR A 247 18.72 28.71 3.97
CA THR A 247 18.13 27.42 3.61
C THR A 247 17.51 27.48 2.22
N VAL A 248 17.86 26.51 1.36
CA VAL A 248 17.36 26.41 -0.02
C VAL A 248 16.93 24.98 -0.34
N THR A 249 15.79 24.81 -1.01
CA THR A 249 15.33 23.48 -1.47
C THR A 249 16.10 22.98 -2.69
N SER A 250 15.97 21.67 -2.97
CA SER A 250 16.19 21.16 -4.33
C SER A 250 15.20 21.84 -5.31
N PRO A 251 15.54 21.93 -6.60
CA PRO A 251 14.64 22.52 -7.58
C PRO A 251 13.38 21.67 -7.79
N PHE A 252 12.21 22.30 -7.79
CA PHE A 252 10.92 21.69 -8.11
C PHE A 252 10.26 22.39 -9.30
N SER A 253 9.24 21.76 -9.89
CA SER A 253 8.52 22.28 -11.06
C SER A 253 7.17 22.89 -10.68
N VAL A 254 6.76 23.95 -11.37
CA VAL A 254 5.35 24.32 -11.51
C VAL A 254 4.94 23.97 -12.93
N SER A 255 4.09 22.94 -13.09
CA SER A 255 3.67 22.41 -14.40
C SER A 255 2.39 21.58 -14.28
N GLU A 256 1.57 21.54 -15.33
CA GLU A 256 0.38 20.67 -15.37
C GLU A 256 0.75 19.17 -15.33
N THR A 257 1.97 18.82 -15.77
CA THR A 257 2.42 17.44 -15.95
C THR A 257 3.32 16.91 -14.84
N ILE A 258 3.36 17.56 -13.66
CA ILE A 258 4.26 17.17 -12.55
C ILE A 258 4.11 15.69 -12.11
N TRP A 259 2.93 15.10 -12.27
CA TRP A 259 2.65 13.73 -11.86
C TRP A 259 2.94 12.70 -12.95
N LEU A 260 3.11 13.12 -14.21
CA LEU A 260 3.30 12.22 -15.35
C LEU A 260 4.52 11.29 -15.18
N PRO A 261 5.69 11.76 -14.67
CA PRO A 261 6.82 10.87 -14.40
C PRO A 261 6.49 9.76 -13.38
N SER A 262 5.68 10.06 -12.35
CA SER A 262 5.29 9.07 -11.35
C SER A 262 4.40 7.97 -11.94
N ALA A 263 3.58 8.28 -12.96
CA ALA A 263 2.77 7.28 -13.65
C ALA A 263 3.64 6.26 -14.42
N TRP A 264 4.66 6.74 -15.15
CA TRP A 264 5.64 5.89 -15.82
C TRP A 264 6.40 4.98 -14.86
N LYS A 265 6.78 5.53 -13.70
CA LYS A 265 7.46 4.76 -12.66
C LYS A 265 6.52 3.73 -12.06
N THR A 266 5.29 4.11 -11.72
CA THR A 266 4.32 3.19 -11.12
C THR A 266 4.01 2.00 -12.04
N VAL A 267 3.82 2.23 -13.35
CA VAL A 267 3.64 1.12 -14.31
C VAL A 267 4.91 0.28 -14.49
N ASN A 268 6.10 0.86 -14.32
CA ASN A 268 7.35 0.12 -14.27
C ASN A 268 7.43 -0.79 -13.03
N PHE A 269 7.04 -0.32 -11.85
CA PHE A 269 6.95 -1.17 -10.66
C PHE A 269 5.98 -2.34 -10.88
N LEU A 270 4.77 -2.08 -11.38
CA LEU A 270 3.82 -3.16 -11.70
C LEU A 270 4.41 -4.15 -12.71
N PHE A 271 5.11 -3.66 -13.74
CA PHE A 271 5.82 -4.55 -14.66
C PHE A 271 6.87 -5.44 -13.99
N CYS A 272 7.60 -4.89 -13.01
CA CYS A 272 8.58 -5.64 -12.23
C CYS A 272 7.95 -6.77 -11.41
N GLU A 273 6.67 -6.64 -11.05
CA GLU A 273 5.92 -7.65 -10.28
C GLU A 273 5.15 -8.64 -11.15
N ARG A 274 5.29 -8.67 -12.48
CA ARG A 274 4.53 -9.63 -13.31
C ARG A 274 4.85 -11.09 -12.96
N CYS A 275 3.87 -11.82 -12.46
CA CYS A 275 4.00 -13.26 -12.21
C CYS A 275 3.87 -14.09 -13.50
N GLY A 276 4.76 -15.06 -13.74
CA GLY A 276 4.69 -15.90 -14.94
C GLY A 276 5.19 -15.22 -16.21
N TYR A 277 5.93 -14.12 -16.07
CA TYR A 277 6.60 -13.41 -17.15
C TYR A 277 8.11 -13.31 -16.88
N PRO A 278 8.99 -13.44 -17.88
CA PRO A 278 10.42 -13.19 -17.68
C PRO A 278 10.70 -11.68 -17.67
N VAL A 279 10.84 -11.10 -16.47
CA VAL A 279 11.08 -9.67 -16.29
C VAL A 279 12.59 -9.37 -16.41
N PRO A 280 13.04 -8.63 -17.44
CA PRO A 280 14.46 -8.37 -17.65
C PRO A 280 15.13 -7.70 -16.44
N GLY A 281 16.22 -8.29 -15.95
CA GLY A 281 17.00 -7.75 -14.83
C GLY A 281 16.37 -7.96 -13.43
N ILE A 282 15.17 -8.55 -13.35
CA ILE A 282 14.47 -8.85 -12.10
C ILE A 282 14.43 -10.36 -11.87
N HIS A 283 13.62 -11.12 -12.63
CA HIS A 283 13.45 -12.56 -12.44
C HIS A 283 13.11 -13.32 -13.75
N GLN A 284 13.25 -14.65 -13.77
CA GLN A 284 12.74 -15.50 -14.88
C GLN A 284 11.22 -15.73 -14.78
N THR A 285 10.65 -16.48 -15.73
CA THR A 285 9.26 -16.94 -15.65
C THR A 285 9.03 -17.81 -14.40
N CYS A 286 8.39 -17.23 -13.38
CA CYS A 286 8.04 -17.89 -12.12
C CYS A 286 6.70 -18.67 -12.18
N HIS A 287 6.43 -19.46 -11.14
CA HIS A 287 5.13 -20.09 -10.84
C HIS A 287 4.49 -20.89 -11.98
N ARG A 288 5.29 -21.60 -12.77
CA ARG A 288 4.81 -22.45 -13.88
C ARG A 288 4.13 -23.74 -13.39
N ASP A 289 4.25 -24.02 -12.10
CA ASP A 289 3.82 -25.21 -11.36
C ASP A 289 2.80 -24.89 -10.24
N VAL A 290 2.34 -23.64 -10.13
CA VAL A 290 1.23 -23.31 -9.24
C VAL A 290 -0.06 -23.73 -9.93
N ILE A 291 -0.71 -24.80 -9.48
CA ILE A 291 -1.86 -25.39 -10.18
C ILE A 291 -3.17 -25.11 -9.44
N ALA A 292 -4.16 -24.59 -10.16
CA ALA A 292 -5.55 -24.54 -9.71
C ALA A 292 -6.32 -25.78 -10.23
N ARG A 293 -7.17 -26.39 -9.39
CA ARG A 293 -7.92 -27.61 -9.74
C ARG A 293 -9.37 -27.53 -9.25
N HIS A 294 -10.31 -27.75 -10.16
CA HIS A 294 -11.73 -27.83 -9.83
C HIS A 294 -12.50 -28.63 -10.90
N GLY A 295 -13.45 -29.47 -10.49
CA GLY A 295 -14.31 -30.22 -11.40
C GLY A 295 -13.57 -31.09 -12.44
N GLY A 296 -12.42 -31.66 -12.09
CA GLY A 296 -11.58 -32.45 -13.01
C GLY A 296 -10.79 -31.62 -14.04
N ARG A 297 -10.94 -30.30 -14.03
CA ARG A 297 -10.16 -29.35 -14.84
C ARG A 297 -9.01 -28.79 -14.02
N ARG A 298 -7.94 -28.38 -14.70
CA ARG A 298 -6.78 -27.72 -14.09
C ARG A 298 -6.15 -26.72 -15.04
N PHE A 299 -5.54 -25.68 -14.49
CA PHE A 299 -4.71 -24.73 -15.22
C PHE A 299 -3.61 -24.19 -14.31
N VAL A 300 -2.60 -23.54 -14.91
CA VAL A 300 -1.50 -22.88 -14.19
C VAL A 300 -1.97 -21.51 -13.70
N PHE A 301 -1.89 -21.28 -12.40
CA PHE A 301 -2.25 -20.04 -11.72
C PHE A 301 -1.05 -19.10 -11.60
N ASN A 302 -0.59 -18.61 -12.75
CA ASN A 302 0.34 -17.49 -12.88
C ASN A 302 -0.31 -16.37 -13.70
N GLY A 303 0.38 -15.26 -13.99
CA GLY A 303 -0.22 -14.04 -14.58
C GLY A 303 -0.56 -13.01 -13.51
N GLY A 304 -1.10 -11.85 -13.89
CA GLY A 304 -1.29 -10.75 -12.95
C GLY A 304 0.03 -10.35 -12.29
N TRP A 305 0.02 -9.98 -11.02
CA TRP A 305 1.21 -9.50 -10.33
C TRP A 305 1.43 -10.24 -9.01
N HIS A 306 2.70 -10.33 -8.58
CA HIS A 306 3.00 -10.54 -7.18
C HIS A 306 2.38 -9.39 -6.38
N ASP A 307 1.83 -9.72 -5.23
CA ASP A 307 1.00 -8.82 -4.46
C ASP A 307 1.83 -7.71 -3.81
N ALA A 308 2.98 -8.10 -3.26
CA ALA A 308 3.82 -7.32 -2.37
C ALA A 308 5.33 -7.59 -2.58
N GLY A 309 6.17 -7.43 -1.56
CA GLY A 309 7.62 -7.68 -1.61
C GLY A 309 8.01 -9.17 -1.61
N ASP A 310 7.04 -10.07 -1.44
CA ASP A 310 7.15 -11.51 -1.62
C ASP A 310 6.66 -11.94 -3.02
N LEU A 311 6.36 -13.23 -3.20
CA LEU A 311 5.91 -13.79 -4.47
C LEU A 311 4.44 -14.23 -4.45
N SER A 312 3.72 -13.83 -3.40
CA SER A 312 2.31 -14.17 -3.22
C SER A 312 1.45 -13.49 -4.30
N GLN A 313 0.29 -14.05 -4.60
CA GLN A 313 -0.65 -13.45 -5.57
C GLN A 313 -2.06 -13.43 -5.00
N GLN A 314 -2.79 -12.36 -5.33
CA GLN A 314 -4.18 -12.16 -4.92
C GLN A 314 -5.01 -11.67 -6.11
N LEU A 315 -6.07 -12.42 -6.45
CA LEU A 315 -6.94 -12.14 -7.58
C LEU A 315 -7.59 -10.76 -7.45
N ILE A 316 -8.15 -10.47 -6.29
CA ILE A 316 -8.87 -9.22 -6.07
C ILE A 316 -7.95 -8.01 -6.21
N GLN A 317 -6.74 -8.10 -5.68
CA GLN A 317 -5.75 -7.03 -5.85
C GLN A 317 -5.40 -6.82 -7.32
N SER A 318 -5.11 -7.90 -8.05
CA SER A 318 -4.84 -7.82 -9.50
C SER A 318 -6.03 -7.26 -10.28
N ALA A 319 -7.26 -7.58 -9.89
CA ALA A 319 -8.47 -7.03 -10.52
C ALA A 319 -8.57 -5.50 -10.30
N GLU A 320 -8.26 -5.02 -9.10
CA GLU A 320 -8.26 -3.58 -8.79
C GLU A 320 -7.10 -2.83 -9.46
N VAL A 321 -5.91 -3.43 -9.56
CA VAL A 321 -4.78 -2.90 -10.35
C VAL A 321 -5.18 -2.79 -11.83
N THR A 322 -5.84 -3.82 -12.37
CA THR A 322 -6.36 -3.82 -13.74
C THR A 322 -7.31 -2.65 -13.97
N TRP A 323 -8.26 -2.44 -13.07
CA TRP A 323 -9.18 -1.31 -13.12
C TRP A 323 -8.44 0.04 -13.18
N ALA A 324 -7.48 0.24 -12.29
CA ALA A 324 -6.71 1.49 -12.18
C ALA A 324 -5.88 1.79 -13.44
N LEU A 325 -5.28 0.77 -14.05
CA LEU A 325 -4.55 0.89 -15.31
C LEU A 325 -5.46 1.36 -16.45
N PHE A 326 -6.65 0.77 -16.58
CA PHE A 326 -7.64 1.20 -17.57
C PHE A 326 -8.23 2.59 -17.28
N GLU A 327 -8.42 2.95 -16.00
CA GLU A 327 -8.81 4.32 -15.60
C GLU A 327 -7.82 5.36 -16.14
N LEU A 328 -6.53 5.23 -15.81
CA LEU A 328 -5.55 6.23 -16.22
C LEU A 328 -5.32 6.23 -17.73
N ALA A 329 -5.27 5.04 -18.37
CA ALA A 329 -5.12 4.94 -19.82
C ALA A 329 -6.20 5.72 -20.57
N GLN A 330 -7.44 5.70 -20.08
CA GLN A 330 -8.55 6.41 -20.70
C GLN A 330 -8.61 7.90 -20.32
N ALA A 331 -8.13 8.25 -19.13
CA ALA A 331 -8.15 9.63 -18.66
C ALA A 331 -7.07 10.53 -19.28
N LEU A 332 -5.92 9.96 -19.68
CA LEU A 332 -4.82 10.72 -20.24
C LEU A 332 -5.16 11.33 -21.62
N PRO A 333 -4.66 12.54 -21.94
CA PRO A 333 -4.88 13.17 -23.23
C PRO A 333 -4.19 12.42 -24.39
N GLU A 334 -4.63 12.68 -25.63
CA GLU A 334 -4.14 12.01 -26.84
C GLU A 334 -2.63 12.19 -27.08
N ASP A 335 -2.06 13.31 -26.64
CA ASP A 335 -0.62 13.59 -26.75
C ASP A 335 0.26 12.75 -25.81
N GLN A 336 -0.34 11.98 -24.90
CA GLN A 336 0.31 11.00 -24.03
C GLN A 336 0.18 9.56 -24.55
N LEU A 337 0.11 9.38 -25.88
CA LEU A 337 -0.15 8.11 -26.53
C LEU A 337 0.75 6.96 -26.03
N ASP A 338 2.05 7.18 -25.86
CA ASP A 338 2.99 6.14 -25.42
C ASP A 338 2.65 5.61 -24.03
N LEU A 339 2.31 6.50 -23.09
CA LEU A 339 1.91 6.10 -21.75
C LEU A 339 0.55 5.42 -21.76
N ARG A 340 -0.40 5.92 -22.57
CA ARG A 340 -1.73 5.29 -22.75
C ARG A 340 -1.59 3.85 -23.21
N LEU A 341 -0.78 3.61 -24.26
CA LEU A 341 -0.52 2.28 -24.79
C LEU A 341 0.19 1.39 -23.77
N ARG A 342 1.17 1.94 -23.04
CA ARG A 342 1.88 1.18 -21.99
C ARG A 342 0.96 0.75 -20.86
N LEU A 343 0.09 1.64 -20.38
CA LEU A 343 -0.91 1.35 -19.35
C LEU A 343 -1.94 0.33 -19.85
N GLN A 344 -2.39 0.46 -21.11
CA GLN A 344 -3.30 -0.49 -21.72
C GLN A 344 -2.67 -1.89 -21.87
N GLU A 345 -1.40 -1.98 -22.27
CA GLU A 345 -0.66 -3.25 -22.32
C GLU A 345 -0.61 -3.93 -20.94
N GLU A 346 -0.26 -3.17 -19.89
CA GLU A 346 -0.24 -3.69 -18.51
C GLU A 346 -1.65 -4.06 -18.03
N GLY A 347 -2.67 -3.28 -18.40
CA GLY A 347 -4.06 -3.56 -18.07
C GLY A 347 -4.57 -4.84 -18.73
N LEU A 348 -4.21 -5.09 -19.99
CA LEU A 348 -4.57 -6.31 -20.71
C LEU A 348 -3.93 -7.56 -20.09
N TRP A 349 -2.70 -7.44 -19.57
CA TRP A 349 -2.05 -8.50 -18.81
C TRP A 349 -2.84 -8.88 -17.54
N GLY A 350 -3.30 -7.88 -16.79
CA GLY A 350 -4.16 -8.11 -15.62
C GLY A 350 -5.53 -8.67 -15.97
N LEU A 351 -6.16 -8.17 -17.04
CA LEU A 351 -7.48 -8.64 -17.49
C LEU A 351 -7.44 -10.13 -17.92
N ASP A 352 -6.38 -10.58 -18.59
CA ASP A 352 -6.19 -12.01 -18.90
C ASP A 352 -6.23 -12.86 -17.63
N TYR A 353 -5.49 -12.44 -16.60
CA TYR A 353 -5.44 -13.13 -15.32
C TYR A 353 -6.81 -13.19 -14.63
N VAL A 354 -7.54 -12.08 -14.60
CA VAL A 354 -8.91 -12.03 -14.04
C VAL A 354 -9.84 -13.00 -14.78
N LEU A 355 -9.81 -13.02 -16.12
CA LEU A 355 -10.67 -13.90 -16.91
C LEU A 355 -10.28 -15.38 -16.82
N ARG A 356 -8.97 -15.68 -16.79
CA ARG A 356 -8.44 -17.05 -16.70
C ARG A 356 -8.63 -17.69 -15.34
N SER A 357 -8.79 -16.90 -14.27
CA SER A 357 -9.06 -17.42 -12.93
C SER A 357 -10.37 -18.22 -12.81
N ARG A 358 -11.28 -18.11 -13.79
CA ARG A 358 -12.65 -18.64 -13.78
C ARG A 358 -12.72 -20.12 -14.16
N PHE A 359 -13.49 -20.90 -13.40
CA PHE A 359 -13.89 -22.26 -13.82
C PHE A 359 -15.24 -22.30 -14.58
N GLY A 360 -16.05 -21.23 -14.47
CA GLY A 360 -17.30 -21.08 -15.22
C GLY A 360 -18.56 -21.53 -14.48
N ASP A 361 -18.47 -21.76 -13.17
CA ASP A 361 -19.55 -22.19 -12.27
C ASP A 361 -19.52 -21.41 -10.93
N GLY A 362 -18.96 -20.20 -10.95
CA GLY A 362 -18.74 -19.35 -9.77
C GLY A 362 -17.45 -19.62 -9.01
N TYR A 363 -16.79 -20.77 -9.21
CA TYR A 363 -15.45 -21.00 -8.63
C TYR A 363 -14.37 -20.24 -9.38
N ARG A 364 -13.46 -19.64 -8.61
CA ARG A 364 -12.25 -18.97 -9.11
C ARG A 364 -11.03 -19.45 -8.35
N ALA A 365 -9.88 -19.50 -9.03
CA ALA A 365 -8.59 -19.51 -8.36
C ALA A 365 -8.30 -18.09 -7.84
N THR A 366 -7.98 -17.95 -6.57
CA THR A 366 -8.06 -16.66 -5.87
C THR A 366 -6.72 -16.17 -5.38
N SER A 367 -5.92 -17.02 -4.77
CA SER A 367 -4.65 -16.59 -4.19
C SER A 367 -3.63 -17.72 -4.04
N VAL A 368 -2.39 -17.33 -3.81
CA VAL A 368 -1.32 -18.22 -3.35
C VAL A 368 -0.38 -17.41 -2.46
N GLY A 369 -0.01 -17.92 -1.29
CA GLY A 369 0.99 -17.30 -0.43
C GLY A 369 2.35 -18.00 -0.55
N THR A 370 3.32 -17.30 -1.11
CA THR A 370 4.65 -17.84 -1.38
C THR A 370 5.73 -16.78 -1.28
N ALA A 371 6.82 -17.13 -0.62
CA ALA A 371 8.07 -16.37 -0.59
C ALA A 371 9.21 -17.25 -1.13
N MET A 372 8.91 -18.09 -2.12
CA MET A 372 9.87 -18.96 -2.80
C MET A 372 9.72 -18.95 -4.31
N TRP A 373 10.86 -18.94 -5.00
CA TRP A 373 10.99 -19.32 -6.39
C TRP A 373 10.91 -20.85 -6.50
N SER A 374 9.87 -21.32 -7.18
CA SER A 374 9.76 -22.72 -7.57
C SER A 374 10.61 -23.00 -8.82
N GLN A 375 11.04 -24.25 -9.00
CA GLN A 375 11.77 -24.66 -10.19
C GLN A 375 10.87 -24.67 -11.45
N GLY A 376 9.55 -24.69 -11.27
CA GLY A 376 8.57 -24.70 -12.36
C GLY A 376 8.28 -26.10 -12.91
N PHE A 377 8.65 -27.16 -12.19
CA PHE A 377 8.35 -28.54 -12.58
C PHE A 377 7.19 -29.08 -11.76
N THR A 378 6.09 -29.45 -12.42
CA THR A 378 4.99 -30.11 -11.71
C THR A 378 5.40 -31.51 -11.23
N GLY A 379 5.13 -31.82 -9.97
CA GLY A 379 5.31 -33.13 -9.34
C GLY A 379 6.59 -33.29 -8.52
N ASP A 380 7.34 -32.20 -8.31
CA ASP A 380 8.48 -32.20 -7.39
C ASP A 380 8.07 -31.78 -5.96
N ALA A 381 9.06 -31.48 -5.12
CA ALA A 381 8.85 -31.20 -3.71
C ALA A 381 8.39 -29.75 -3.44
N ASP A 382 8.40 -28.88 -4.46
CA ASP A 382 8.08 -27.45 -4.36
C ASP A 382 6.80 -27.02 -5.09
N ASP A 383 6.02 -27.98 -5.60
CA ASP A 383 4.65 -27.78 -6.06
C ASP A 383 3.79 -27.01 -5.04
N ILE A 384 3.12 -25.95 -5.50
CA ILE A 384 2.15 -25.18 -4.71
C ILE A 384 0.76 -25.29 -5.36
N THR A 385 -0.27 -25.47 -4.54
CA THR A 385 -1.66 -25.47 -5.03
C THR A 385 -2.28 -24.09 -4.79
N ALA A 386 -2.85 -23.51 -5.83
CA ALA A 386 -3.58 -22.26 -5.72
C ALA A 386 -4.85 -22.45 -4.86
N ARG A 387 -5.17 -21.44 -4.05
CA ARG A 387 -6.43 -21.36 -3.32
C ARG A 387 -7.56 -21.11 -4.31
N LEU A 388 -8.72 -21.66 -4.02
CA LEU A 388 -9.92 -21.47 -4.83
C LEU A 388 -11.18 -21.53 -3.96
N HIS A 389 -12.16 -20.72 -4.34
CA HIS A 389 -13.49 -20.75 -3.74
C HIS A 389 -14.52 -20.14 -4.66
N ASN A 390 -15.79 -20.43 -4.36
CA ASN A 390 -16.93 -19.70 -4.88
C ASN A 390 -17.41 -18.75 -3.78
N ASN A 391 -17.06 -17.46 -3.91
CA ASN A 391 -17.44 -16.41 -2.98
C ASN A 391 -18.24 -15.32 -3.72
N ALA A 392 -19.36 -14.91 -3.14
CA ALA A 392 -20.25 -13.94 -3.77
C ALA A 392 -19.61 -12.56 -3.94
N TYR A 393 -18.91 -12.04 -2.93
CA TYR A 393 -18.31 -10.70 -2.99
C TYR A 393 -17.27 -10.60 -4.11
N GLU A 394 -16.37 -11.58 -4.16
CA GLU A 394 -15.30 -11.59 -5.15
C GLU A 394 -15.84 -11.71 -6.57
N ASN A 395 -16.88 -12.52 -6.79
CA ASN A 395 -17.54 -12.60 -8.09
C ASN A 395 -18.25 -11.28 -8.46
N PHE A 396 -18.86 -10.56 -7.52
CA PHE A 396 -19.40 -9.22 -7.79
C PHE A 396 -18.31 -8.22 -8.15
N LEU A 397 -17.18 -8.23 -7.44
CA LEU A 397 -16.06 -7.33 -7.71
C LEU A 397 -15.41 -7.63 -9.06
N CYS A 398 -15.16 -8.91 -9.38
CA CYS A 398 -14.66 -9.31 -10.69
C CYS A 398 -15.66 -8.94 -11.80
N ALA A 399 -16.97 -9.12 -11.60
CA ALA A 399 -17.97 -8.71 -12.57
C ALA A 399 -17.92 -7.19 -12.85
N ALA A 400 -17.72 -6.37 -11.81
CA ALA A 400 -17.51 -4.93 -12.00
C ALA A 400 -16.27 -4.65 -12.86
N VAL A 401 -15.13 -5.25 -12.53
CA VAL A 401 -13.86 -5.04 -13.26
C VAL A 401 -13.95 -5.51 -14.71
N GLU A 402 -14.48 -6.71 -14.94
CA GLU A 402 -14.66 -7.26 -16.28
C GLU A 402 -15.59 -6.39 -17.13
N CYS A 403 -16.70 -5.92 -16.56
CA CYS A 403 -17.63 -5.03 -17.27
C CYS A 403 -16.98 -3.68 -17.59
N TYR A 404 -16.29 -3.10 -16.61
CA TYR A 404 -15.58 -1.82 -16.77
C TYR A 404 -14.55 -1.89 -17.90
N CYS A 405 -13.71 -2.93 -17.91
CA CYS A 405 -12.73 -3.16 -18.97
C CYS A 405 -13.41 -3.44 -20.32
N ALA A 406 -14.48 -4.22 -20.35
CA ALA A 406 -15.21 -4.53 -21.58
C ALA A 406 -15.70 -3.26 -22.29
N MET A 407 -16.28 -2.32 -21.55
CA MET A 407 -16.77 -1.03 -22.09
C MET A 407 -15.65 -0.18 -22.70
N ARG A 408 -14.40 -0.39 -22.26
CA ARG A 408 -13.21 0.38 -22.66
C ARG A 408 -12.39 -0.28 -23.76
N LEU A 409 -12.80 -1.47 -24.21
CA LEU A 409 -12.17 -2.24 -25.27
C LEU A 409 -13.04 -2.34 -26.53
N THR A 410 -14.23 -1.74 -26.54
CA THR A 410 -15.21 -1.85 -27.63
C THR A 410 -14.68 -1.49 -29.01
N ARG A 411 -13.68 -0.59 -29.09
CA ARG A 411 -13.06 -0.17 -30.36
C ARG A 411 -11.74 -0.88 -30.62
N GLU A 412 -10.92 -1.02 -29.58
CA GLU A 412 -9.55 -1.53 -29.64
C GLU A 412 -9.51 -3.06 -29.80
N ASP A 413 -10.36 -3.77 -29.07
CA ASP A 413 -10.51 -5.24 -29.18
C ASP A 413 -11.99 -5.65 -28.94
N PRO A 414 -12.85 -5.55 -29.97
CA PRO A 414 -14.25 -5.91 -29.84
C PRO A 414 -14.50 -7.37 -29.42
N GLY A 415 -13.57 -8.28 -29.76
CA GLY A 415 -13.68 -9.70 -29.45
C GLY A 415 -13.45 -9.97 -27.96
N LEU A 416 -12.38 -9.40 -27.41
CA LEU A 416 -12.11 -9.45 -25.98
C LEU A 416 -13.17 -8.68 -25.18
N SER A 417 -13.57 -7.50 -25.66
CA SER A 417 -14.67 -6.71 -25.07
C SER A 417 -15.95 -7.55 -24.91
N ALA A 418 -16.43 -8.18 -25.98
CA ALA A 418 -17.62 -9.02 -25.93
C ALA A 418 -17.44 -10.24 -25.01
N THR A 419 -16.24 -10.78 -24.90
CA THR A 419 -15.93 -11.93 -24.04
C THR A 419 -15.93 -11.52 -22.57
N ALA A 420 -15.25 -10.43 -22.21
CA ALA A 420 -15.22 -9.89 -20.87
C ALA A 420 -16.63 -9.50 -20.38
N LEU A 421 -17.47 -8.91 -21.25
CA LEU A 421 -18.86 -8.60 -20.90
C LEU A 421 -19.70 -9.87 -20.60
N ARG A 422 -19.52 -10.95 -21.38
CA ARG A 422 -20.20 -12.24 -21.09
C ARG A 422 -19.74 -12.84 -19.77
N CYS A 423 -18.45 -12.72 -19.44
CA CYS A 423 -17.92 -13.13 -18.14
C CYS A 423 -18.56 -12.32 -17.01
N ALA A 424 -18.60 -11.00 -17.13
CA ALA A 424 -19.18 -10.11 -16.14
C ALA A 424 -20.65 -10.45 -15.83
N VAL A 425 -21.46 -10.66 -16.88
CA VAL A 425 -22.87 -11.09 -16.74
C VAL A 425 -22.97 -12.43 -16.01
N ALA A 426 -22.17 -13.42 -16.40
CA ALA A 426 -22.18 -14.74 -15.77
C ALA A 426 -21.77 -14.67 -14.29
N ASP A 427 -20.72 -13.91 -13.97
CA ASP A 427 -20.17 -13.85 -12.62
C ASP A 427 -21.05 -13.05 -11.67
N PHE A 428 -21.71 -12.00 -12.16
CA PHE A 428 -22.79 -11.34 -11.42
C PHE A 428 -23.93 -12.33 -11.12
N GLY A 429 -24.29 -13.18 -12.08
CA GLY A 429 -25.26 -14.27 -11.91
C GLY A 429 -24.84 -15.27 -10.83
N PHE A 430 -23.61 -15.79 -10.91
CA PHE A 430 -23.06 -16.72 -9.92
C PHE A 430 -22.98 -16.10 -8.52
N ALA A 431 -22.56 -14.83 -8.43
CA ALA A 431 -22.51 -14.09 -7.17
C ALA A 431 -23.88 -13.97 -6.52
N ARG A 432 -24.92 -13.65 -7.31
CA ARG A 432 -26.30 -13.57 -6.82
C ARG A 432 -26.84 -14.92 -6.36
N GLU A 433 -26.61 -15.97 -7.14
CA GLU A 433 -27.03 -17.32 -6.76
C GLU A 433 -26.36 -17.71 -5.43
N ARG A 434 -25.05 -17.52 -5.33
CA ARG A 434 -24.29 -17.82 -4.12
C ARG A 434 -24.78 -17.02 -2.92
N PHE A 435 -24.92 -15.70 -3.06
CA PHE A 435 -25.39 -14.83 -1.99
C PHE A 435 -26.81 -15.18 -1.53
N SER A 436 -27.69 -15.64 -2.42
CA SER A 436 -29.04 -16.08 -2.04
C SER A 436 -29.03 -17.32 -1.12
N GLN A 437 -27.96 -18.12 -1.16
CA GLN A 437 -27.78 -19.32 -0.35
C GLN A 437 -27.07 -19.02 0.97
N THR A 438 -26.11 -18.08 0.96
CA THR A 438 -25.17 -17.88 2.07
C THR A 438 -25.40 -16.59 2.86
N GLY A 439 -25.95 -15.55 2.23
CA GLY A 439 -26.07 -14.21 2.80
C GLY A 439 -24.73 -13.62 3.24
N PHE A 440 -24.76 -12.63 4.14
CA PHE A 440 -23.56 -11.99 4.67
C PHE A 440 -22.74 -12.84 5.65
N ASN A 441 -23.25 -14.02 6.00
CA ASN A 441 -22.53 -14.97 6.87
C ASN A 441 -21.40 -15.68 6.12
N GLU A 442 -21.41 -15.67 4.78
CA GLU A 442 -20.31 -16.21 4.00
C GLU A 442 -19.00 -15.50 4.30
N ARG A 443 -17.94 -16.28 4.43
CA ARG A 443 -16.58 -15.78 4.55
C ARG A 443 -15.76 -16.41 3.43
N PRO A 444 -14.73 -15.72 2.90
CA PRO A 444 -13.65 -16.42 2.22
C PRO A 444 -13.17 -17.55 3.13
N PRO A 445 -12.72 -18.70 2.61
CA PRO A 445 -12.32 -19.83 3.44
C PRO A 445 -11.05 -19.55 4.26
N ILE A 446 -10.27 -18.54 3.89
CA ILE A 446 -8.97 -18.21 4.47
C ILE A 446 -8.96 -16.71 4.81
N TYR A 447 -8.48 -16.36 6.02
CA TYR A 447 -8.50 -14.98 6.51
C TYR A 447 -7.49 -14.04 5.85
N TRP A 448 -6.56 -14.61 5.07
CA TRP A 448 -5.59 -13.91 4.25
C TRP A 448 -6.15 -13.40 2.92
N GLU A 449 -7.38 -13.78 2.55
CA GLU A 449 -7.98 -13.29 1.31
C GLU A 449 -8.27 -11.79 1.41
N HIS A 450 -7.98 -11.06 0.32
CA HIS A 450 -8.06 -9.59 0.29
C HIS A 450 -9.49 -9.03 0.37
N SER A 451 -10.47 -9.94 0.44
CA SER A 451 -11.89 -9.71 0.60
C SER A 451 -12.38 -9.96 2.04
N TRP A 452 -11.56 -10.51 2.94
CA TRP A 452 -11.98 -10.97 4.27
C TRP A 452 -12.63 -9.87 5.14
N MET A 453 -12.06 -8.66 5.12
CA MET A 453 -12.51 -7.55 5.97
C MET A 453 -13.78 -6.85 5.46
N THR A 454 -14.29 -7.25 4.29
CA THR A 454 -15.42 -6.62 3.61
C THR A 454 -16.65 -6.56 4.53
N SER A 455 -17.16 -5.36 4.72
CA SER A 455 -18.40 -5.12 5.46
C SER A 455 -19.63 -5.34 4.60
N GLU A 456 -20.80 -5.50 5.21
CA GLU A 456 -22.07 -5.63 4.48
C GLU A 456 -22.36 -4.38 3.62
N SER A 457 -22.05 -3.20 4.13
CA SER A 457 -22.22 -1.94 3.39
C SER A 457 -21.26 -1.83 2.20
N ALA A 458 -19.98 -2.18 2.36
CA ALA A 458 -19.02 -2.21 1.26
C ALA A 458 -19.38 -3.29 0.23
N PHE A 459 -19.86 -4.46 0.68
CA PHE A 459 -20.37 -5.52 -0.19
C PHE A 459 -21.51 -4.98 -1.08
N GLN A 460 -22.52 -4.35 -0.48
CA GLN A 460 -23.66 -3.82 -1.23
C GLN A 460 -23.27 -2.63 -2.13
N ALA A 461 -22.29 -1.81 -1.73
CA ALA A 461 -21.71 -0.82 -2.63
C ALA A 461 -21.06 -1.47 -3.86
N THR A 462 -20.33 -2.57 -3.70
CA THR A 462 -19.77 -3.33 -4.84
C THR A 462 -20.86 -3.96 -5.72
N VAL A 463 -21.96 -4.47 -5.14
CA VAL A 463 -23.12 -4.96 -5.92
C VAL A 463 -23.71 -3.82 -6.75
N ALA A 464 -23.92 -2.64 -6.15
CA ALA A 464 -24.45 -1.47 -6.83
C ALA A 464 -23.53 -0.99 -7.97
N LEU A 465 -22.21 -0.99 -7.73
CA LEU A 465 -21.21 -0.70 -8.75
C LEU A 465 -21.32 -1.65 -9.94
N ALA A 466 -21.24 -2.97 -9.69
CA ALA A 466 -21.29 -3.99 -10.73
C ALA A 466 -22.60 -3.92 -11.54
N ALA A 467 -23.73 -3.77 -10.85
CA ALA A 467 -25.04 -3.66 -11.49
C ALA A 467 -25.18 -2.38 -12.32
N SER A 468 -24.67 -1.24 -11.85
CA SER A 468 -24.73 0.03 -12.61
C SER A 468 -23.93 -0.05 -13.91
N LEU A 469 -22.73 -0.65 -13.87
CA LEU A 469 -21.92 -0.89 -15.06
C LEU A 469 -22.61 -1.85 -16.04
N LEU A 470 -23.18 -2.95 -15.54
CA LEU A 470 -23.88 -3.92 -16.37
C LEU A 470 -25.13 -3.32 -17.01
N LEU A 471 -25.85 -2.44 -16.31
CA LEU A 471 -26.94 -1.67 -16.89
C LEU A 471 -26.46 -0.83 -18.06
N GLU A 472 -25.37 -0.07 -17.88
CA GLU A 472 -24.82 0.78 -18.95
C GLU A 472 -24.35 -0.06 -20.14
N ALA A 473 -23.69 -1.20 -19.90
CA ALA A 473 -23.13 -2.05 -20.94
C ALA A 473 -24.17 -2.88 -21.70
N THR A 474 -25.30 -3.25 -21.06
CA THR A 474 -26.28 -4.19 -21.62
C THR A 474 -27.64 -3.59 -21.92
N GLY A 475 -28.01 -2.49 -21.25
CA GLY A 475 -29.36 -1.92 -21.27
C GLY A 475 -30.42 -2.76 -20.56
N ASP A 476 -30.05 -3.85 -19.86
CA ASP A 476 -31.01 -4.72 -19.19
C ASP A 476 -31.51 -4.11 -17.86
N ALA A 477 -32.81 -3.82 -17.82
CA ALA A 477 -33.47 -3.17 -16.69
C ALA A 477 -33.39 -3.96 -15.37
N GLN A 478 -33.09 -5.26 -15.38
CA GLN A 478 -32.92 -6.01 -14.14
C GLN A 478 -31.77 -5.45 -13.29
N TYR A 479 -30.71 -4.96 -13.93
CA TYR A 479 -29.55 -4.42 -13.23
C TYR A 479 -29.86 -3.08 -12.55
N ALA A 480 -30.76 -2.28 -13.12
CA ALA A 480 -31.26 -1.07 -12.46
C ALA A 480 -31.91 -1.40 -11.11
N ALA A 481 -32.74 -2.44 -11.06
CA ALA A 481 -33.39 -2.89 -9.84
C ALA A 481 -32.37 -3.40 -8.80
N HIS A 482 -31.37 -4.17 -9.22
CA HIS A 482 -30.31 -4.65 -8.34
C HIS A 482 -29.45 -3.52 -7.78
N ALA A 483 -29.06 -2.56 -8.62
CA ALA A 483 -28.30 -1.39 -8.18
C ALA A 483 -29.09 -0.57 -7.15
N ALA A 484 -30.37 -0.28 -7.44
CA ALA A 484 -31.21 0.48 -6.53
C ALA A 484 -31.44 -0.23 -5.18
N GLN A 485 -31.68 -1.55 -5.19
CA GLN A 485 -31.85 -2.34 -3.96
C GLN A 485 -30.58 -2.37 -3.11
N ALA A 486 -29.42 -2.55 -3.74
CA ALA A 486 -28.15 -2.54 -3.04
C ALA A 486 -27.84 -1.16 -2.44
N LEU A 487 -28.12 -0.08 -3.18
CA LEU A 487 -27.97 1.28 -2.68
C LEU A 487 -28.94 1.60 -1.52
N ASP A 488 -30.14 1.04 -1.49
CA ASP A 488 -31.02 1.20 -0.32
C ASP A 488 -30.35 0.70 0.97
N TYR A 489 -29.64 -0.43 0.89
CA TYR A 489 -28.86 -0.97 2.02
C TYR A 489 -27.69 -0.03 2.38
N VAL A 490 -26.94 0.44 1.37
CA VAL A 490 -25.82 1.39 1.58
C VAL A 490 -26.30 2.68 2.26
N LEU A 491 -27.40 3.26 1.79
CA LEU A 491 -28.00 4.48 2.35
C LEU A 491 -28.51 4.22 3.77
N ALA A 492 -29.06 3.04 4.06
CA ALA A 492 -29.44 2.64 5.41
C ALA A 492 -28.23 2.51 6.34
N CYS A 493 -27.02 2.31 5.82
CA CYS A 493 -25.78 2.32 6.59
C CYS A 493 -25.15 3.70 6.72
N GLN A 494 -25.63 4.74 6.03
CA GLN A 494 -25.04 6.08 6.13
C GLN A 494 -25.47 6.78 7.42
N HIS A 495 -24.52 7.44 8.10
CA HIS A 495 -24.82 8.36 9.19
C HIS A 495 -25.30 9.70 8.63
N THR A 496 -26.52 10.12 8.98
CA THR A 496 -27.17 11.33 8.41
C THR A 496 -27.49 12.40 9.46
N ALA A 497 -26.93 12.28 10.67
CA ALA A 497 -27.09 13.21 11.77
C ALA A 497 -25.75 13.88 12.11
N PRO A 498 -25.73 14.97 12.89
CA PRO A 498 -24.49 15.54 13.39
C PRO A 498 -23.65 14.51 14.16
N ALA A 499 -22.33 14.54 13.95
CA ALA A 499 -21.34 13.72 14.66
C ALA A 499 -20.29 14.63 15.30
N GLY A 500 -20.72 15.45 16.26
CA GLY A 500 -19.93 16.53 16.83
C GLY A 500 -20.06 17.87 16.08
N PRO A 501 -19.65 18.99 16.71
CA PRO A 501 -19.76 20.36 16.18
C PRO A 501 -19.04 20.61 14.85
N ARG A 502 -18.14 19.71 14.42
CA ARG A 502 -17.36 19.86 13.18
C ARG A 502 -17.91 19.05 12.01
N PHE A 503 -18.89 18.18 12.26
CA PHE A 503 -19.48 17.24 11.30
C PHE A 503 -21.01 17.31 11.34
N GLU A 504 -21.57 18.48 10.99
CA GLU A 504 -23.00 18.80 11.14
C GLU A 504 -23.95 17.90 10.33
N ARG A 505 -23.46 17.29 9.23
CA ARG A 505 -24.26 16.41 8.35
C ARG A 505 -23.91 14.93 8.48
N GLY A 506 -22.98 14.55 9.35
CA GLY A 506 -22.42 13.20 9.39
C GLY A 506 -21.73 12.86 8.08
N GLY A 507 -22.10 11.74 7.46
CA GLY A 507 -21.71 11.38 6.08
C GLY A 507 -20.79 10.17 5.92
N PHE A 508 -20.26 9.62 7.02
CA PHE A 508 -19.58 8.32 7.02
C PHE A 508 -20.59 7.17 6.96
N PHE A 509 -20.09 5.97 6.65
CA PHE A 509 -20.88 4.75 6.56
C PHE A 509 -20.54 3.80 7.70
N TYR A 510 -21.54 3.10 8.22
CA TYR A 510 -21.37 1.99 9.14
C TYR A 510 -21.13 0.69 8.37
N ARG A 511 -20.58 -0.33 9.05
CA ARG A 511 -20.34 -1.65 8.46
C ARG A 511 -21.62 -2.38 8.05
N ASN A 512 -22.71 -2.13 8.75
CA ASN A 512 -24.02 -2.72 8.50
C ASN A 512 -25.14 -1.78 9.01
N THR A 513 -26.39 -2.21 8.85
CA THR A 513 -27.59 -1.45 9.23
C THR A 513 -27.83 -1.33 10.73
N GLN A 514 -27.11 -2.07 11.58
CA GLN A 514 -27.19 -1.92 13.04
C GLN A 514 -26.49 -0.66 13.54
N ARG A 515 -25.59 -0.09 12.73
CA ARG A 515 -24.90 1.18 13.00
C ARG A 515 -24.12 1.22 14.33
N VAL A 516 -23.43 0.11 14.64
CA VAL A 516 -22.53 0.03 15.79
C VAL A 516 -21.12 0.43 15.38
N SER A 517 -20.47 -0.35 14.51
CA SER A 517 -19.12 -0.05 14.00
C SER A 517 -19.15 0.78 12.73
N ILE A 518 -18.36 1.85 12.72
CA ILE A 518 -18.11 2.68 11.55
C ILE A 518 -17.24 1.87 10.58
N MET A 519 -17.39 2.13 9.29
CA MET A 519 -16.53 1.49 8.30
C MET A 519 -15.14 2.12 8.36
N HIS A 520 -14.18 1.33 8.85
CA HIS A 520 -12.76 1.65 8.85
C HIS A 520 -11.98 0.62 8.05
N PHE A 521 -10.83 1.07 7.54
CA PHE A 521 -9.80 0.21 6.97
C PHE A 521 -8.47 0.45 7.69
N SER A 522 -7.77 -0.62 8.01
CA SER A 522 -6.50 -0.62 8.74
C SER A 522 -5.31 -1.04 7.87
N HIS A 523 -5.58 -1.69 6.74
CA HIS A 523 -4.55 -2.20 5.82
C HIS A 523 -5.07 -2.27 4.37
N GLN A 524 -5.83 -3.31 4.00
CA GLN A 524 -6.55 -3.37 2.73
C GLN A 524 -7.73 -2.41 2.72
N ALA A 525 -7.73 -1.47 1.78
CA ALA A 525 -8.64 -0.32 1.82
C ALA A 525 -9.39 -0.09 0.51
N ARG A 526 -10.68 0.20 0.67
CA ARG A 526 -11.63 0.49 -0.42
C ARG A 526 -12.57 1.62 -0.05
N ASP A 527 -12.09 2.66 0.65
CA ASP A 527 -12.91 3.82 1.05
C ASP A 527 -13.69 4.43 -0.12
N GLN A 528 -13.09 4.41 -1.32
CA GLN A 528 -13.72 4.92 -2.52
C GLN A 528 -14.99 4.18 -2.96
N ILE A 529 -15.21 2.93 -2.51
CA ILE A 529 -16.28 2.07 -3.07
C ILE A 529 -17.67 2.69 -2.93
N PHE A 530 -17.91 3.44 -1.84
CA PHE A 530 -19.18 4.12 -1.61
C PHE A 530 -19.39 5.26 -2.60
N ALA A 531 -18.40 6.14 -2.75
CA ALA A 531 -18.45 7.24 -3.72
C ALA A 531 -18.51 6.72 -5.16
N GLN A 532 -17.79 5.64 -5.44
CA GLN A 532 -17.74 5.00 -6.76
C GLN A 532 -19.10 4.40 -7.12
N ALA A 533 -19.72 3.62 -6.23
CA ALA A 533 -21.03 3.02 -6.46
C ALA A 533 -22.13 4.08 -6.68
N LEU A 534 -22.15 5.13 -5.86
CA LEU A 534 -23.12 6.23 -6.00
C LEU A 534 -22.91 6.99 -7.31
N THR A 535 -21.67 7.30 -7.68
CA THR A 535 -21.35 8.03 -8.91
C THR A 535 -21.71 7.22 -10.16
N GLU A 536 -21.40 5.92 -10.18
CA GLU A 536 -21.74 5.06 -11.31
C GLU A 536 -23.26 4.86 -11.43
N ALA A 537 -23.98 4.74 -10.31
CA ALA A 537 -25.44 4.67 -10.33
C ALA A 537 -26.10 5.97 -10.82
N LEU A 538 -25.58 7.14 -10.40
CA LEU A 538 -26.04 8.44 -10.89
C LEU A 538 -25.79 8.61 -12.40
N ARG A 539 -24.67 8.08 -12.91
CA ARG A 539 -24.36 8.09 -14.35
C ARG A 539 -25.27 7.16 -15.14
N ALA A 540 -25.46 5.93 -14.67
CA ALA A 540 -26.25 4.92 -15.36
C ALA A 540 -27.76 5.19 -15.27
N MET A 541 -28.23 5.87 -14.23
CA MET A 541 -29.64 6.07 -13.92
C MET A 541 -29.98 7.48 -13.44
N PRO A 542 -29.67 8.55 -14.21
CA PRO A 542 -29.85 9.94 -13.77
C PRO A 542 -31.31 10.32 -13.51
N GLU A 543 -32.25 9.68 -14.20
CA GLU A 543 -33.70 9.95 -14.08
C GLU A 543 -34.41 9.01 -13.09
N HIS A 544 -33.67 8.13 -12.40
CA HIS A 544 -34.29 7.21 -11.45
C HIS A 544 -34.92 7.98 -10.27
N PRO A 545 -36.10 7.56 -9.74
CA PRO A 545 -36.77 8.29 -8.66
C PRO A 545 -35.92 8.50 -7.40
N LYS A 546 -34.90 7.66 -7.18
CA LYS A 546 -33.96 7.74 -6.05
C LYS A 546 -32.65 8.48 -6.36
N ALA A 547 -32.44 8.96 -7.59
CA ALA A 547 -31.20 9.66 -7.97
C ALA A 547 -30.90 10.85 -7.05
N GLY A 548 -31.91 11.63 -6.67
CA GLY A 548 -31.75 12.72 -5.69
C GLY A 548 -31.25 12.25 -4.32
N ALA A 549 -31.69 11.07 -3.85
CA ALA A 549 -31.22 10.51 -2.58
C ALA A 549 -29.77 10.00 -2.68
N TRP A 550 -29.36 9.45 -3.82
CA TRP A 550 -27.99 9.03 -4.07
C TRP A 550 -27.04 10.23 -4.15
N LEU A 551 -27.44 11.29 -4.85
CA LEU A 551 -26.68 12.54 -4.93
C LEU A 551 -26.53 13.19 -3.55
N GLU A 552 -27.59 13.21 -2.76
CA GLU A 552 -27.56 13.74 -1.40
C GLU A 552 -26.66 12.89 -0.48
N ALA A 553 -26.68 11.56 -0.62
CA ALA A 553 -25.76 10.67 0.12
C ALA A 553 -24.30 10.94 -0.26
N LEU A 554 -24.02 11.14 -1.55
CA LEU A 554 -22.69 11.50 -2.05
C LEU A 554 -22.23 12.87 -1.53
N SER A 555 -23.14 13.86 -1.52
CA SER A 555 -22.90 15.19 -0.96
C SER A 555 -22.55 15.14 0.54
N ARG A 556 -23.28 14.35 1.34
CA ARG A 556 -22.95 14.13 2.76
C ARG A 556 -21.58 13.49 2.93
N HIS A 557 -21.23 12.51 2.10
CA HIS A 557 -19.92 11.88 2.17
C HIS A 557 -18.79 12.86 1.83
N ALA A 558 -19.01 13.73 0.84
CA ALA A 558 -18.08 14.81 0.52
C ALA A 558 -17.91 15.81 1.69
N ASP A 559 -19.00 16.15 2.40
CA ASP A 559 -18.92 16.99 3.61
C ASP A 559 -18.12 16.33 4.73
N TYR A 560 -18.29 15.03 4.93
CA TYR A 560 -17.52 14.25 5.90
C TYR A 560 -16.02 14.33 5.58
N LEU A 561 -15.63 14.04 4.33
CA LEU A 561 -14.25 14.11 3.87
C LEU A 561 -13.67 15.53 4.01
N ARG A 562 -14.44 16.57 3.66
CA ARG A 562 -14.03 17.97 3.92
C ARG A 562 -13.88 18.27 5.42
N GLY A 563 -14.73 17.70 6.26
CA GLY A 563 -14.63 17.78 7.71
C GLY A 563 -13.32 17.21 8.24
N LEU A 564 -12.94 16.03 7.76
CA LEU A 564 -11.64 15.42 8.08
C LEU A 564 -10.49 16.32 7.59
N MET A 565 -10.55 16.83 6.36
CA MET A 565 -9.48 17.68 5.81
C MET A 565 -9.30 19.01 6.53
N ARG A 566 -10.36 19.59 7.11
CA ARG A 566 -10.24 20.77 7.99
C ARG A 566 -9.47 20.49 9.28
N LEU A 567 -9.42 19.21 9.68
CA LEU A 567 -8.71 18.72 10.86
C LEU A 567 -7.44 17.95 10.50
N ALA A 568 -7.04 17.95 9.22
CA ALA A 568 -5.81 17.32 8.77
C ALA A 568 -4.58 18.01 9.37
N SER A 569 -3.49 17.26 9.43
CA SER A 569 -2.18 17.83 9.75
C SER A 569 -1.80 18.89 8.68
N PRO A 570 -0.89 19.83 8.98
CA PRO A 570 -0.49 20.86 8.01
C PRO A 570 0.12 20.29 6.72
N TYR A 571 0.62 19.05 6.79
CA TYR A 571 1.11 18.26 5.66
C TYR A 571 0.00 17.90 4.66
N GLY A 572 -1.27 17.93 5.07
CA GLY A 572 -2.41 17.60 4.20
C GLY A 572 -2.75 16.12 4.12
N MET A 573 -2.21 15.31 5.03
CA MET A 573 -2.59 13.91 5.16
C MET A 573 -4.02 13.82 5.70
N ALA A 574 -4.90 13.14 4.96
CA ALA A 574 -6.26 12.91 5.41
C ALA A 574 -6.26 12.11 6.74
N PRO A 575 -6.98 12.56 7.78
CA PRO A 575 -7.21 11.73 8.96
C PRO A 575 -7.96 10.44 8.60
N ALA A 576 -7.60 9.34 9.27
CA ALA A 576 -8.20 8.01 9.04
C ALA A 576 -9.70 7.95 9.35
N GLY A 577 -10.23 8.86 10.18
CA GLY A 577 -11.66 9.01 10.39
C GLY A 577 -12.07 9.29 11.82
N LEU A 578 -13.38 9.21 12.06
CA LEU A 578 -13.99 9.30 13.39
C LEU A 578 -14.26 7.91 13.94
N TYR A 579 -13.88 7.68 15.19
CA TYR A 579 -14.03 6.43 15.90
C TYR A 579 -14.88 6.62 17.16
N ARG A 580 -15.47 5.54 17.65
CA ARG A 580 -16.21 5.47 18.91
C ARG A 580 -15.74 4.33 19.79
N LEU A 581 -15.75 4.55 21.10
CA LEU A 581 -15.31 3.51 22.05
C LEU A 581 -16.17 2.23 21.97
N GLU A 582 -17.46 2.36 21.67
CA GLU A 582 -18.41 1.25 21.61
C GLU A 582 -18.20 0.33 20.40
N GLU A 583 -17.42 0.72 19.39
CA GLU A 583 -17.20 -0.12 18.21
C GLU A 583 -16.49 -1.43 18.55
N ARG A 584 -15.71 -1.45 19.63
CA ARG A 584 -15.05 -2.64 20.15
C ARG A 584 -16.03 -3.68 20.72
N ASP A 585 -17.26 -3.28 21.01
CA ASP A 585 -18.29 -4.17 21.57
C ASP A 585 -18.94 -5.03 20.47
N ASP A 586 -18.90 -4.60 19.19
CA ASP A 586 -19.19 -5.45 18.04
C ASP A 586 -17.98 -6.35 17.74
N ARG A 587 -17.87 -7.44 18.52
CA ARG A 587 -16.72 -8.35 18.46
C ARG A 587 -16.53 -9.00 17.09
N ASP A 588 -17.60 -9.27 16.33
CA ASP A 588 -17.47 -9.87 15.00
C ASP A 588 -16.87 -8.86 14.01
N SER A 589 -17.39 -7.62 13.99
CA SER A 589 -16.81 -6.56 13.16
C SER A 589 -15.37 -6.23 13.57
N PHE A 590 -15.08 -6.19 14.88
CA PHE A 590 -13.74 -5.91 15.39
C PHE A 590 -12.74 -6.98 14.92
N ALA A 591 -13.05 -8.27 15.13
CA ALA A 591 -12.20 -9.37 14.70
C ALA A 591 -12.00 -9.43 13.18
N ARG A 592 -12.98 -8.99 12.39
CA ARG A 592 -12.85 -8.89 10.93
C ARG A 592 -11.94 -7.75 10.46
N GLN A 593 -11.86 -6.66 11.21
CA GLN A 593 -11.05 -5.48 10.85
C GLN A 593 -9.60 -5.58 11.31
N HIS A 594 -9.34 -6.41 12.32
CA HIS A 594 -8.07 -6.49 13.03
C HIS A 594 -7.56 -7.92 13.03
N LEU A 595 -6.87 -8.29 11.95
CA LEU A 595 -6.25 -9.61 11.81
C LEU A 595 -5.16 -9.84 12.86
N GLU A 596 -4.90 -11.09 13.23
CA GLU A 596 -3.80 -11.47 14.15
C GLU A 596 -3.78 -10.69 15.47
N THR A 597 -4.95 -10.51 16.09
CA THR A 597 -5.08 -9.84 17.40
C THR A 597 -5.64 -10.76 18.49
N GLY A 598 -5.20 -10.55 19.73
CA GLY A 598 -5.75 -11.17 20.94
C GLY A 598 -6.64 -10.22 21.75
N ASP A 599 -7.08 -10.68 22.92
CA ASP A 599 -7.95 -9.91 23.84
C ASP A 599 -7.34 -8.57 24.31
N GLU A 600 -6.02 -8.44 24.26
CA GLU A 600 -5.32 -7.19 24.56
C GLU A 600 -5.69 -6.05 23.60
N ALA A 601 -6.07 -6.36 22.37
CA ALA A 601 -6.41 -5.37 21.34
C ALA A 601 -7.58 -4.47 21.77
N TYR A 602 -8.53 -4.97 22.56
CA TYR A 602 -9.66 -4.18 23.07
C TYR A 602 -9.23 -3.08 24.05
N ALA A 603 -8.16 -3.33 24.82
CA ALA A 603 -7.59 -2.33 25.72
C ALA A 603 -6.71 -1.33 24.96
N HIS A 604 -5.93 -1.81 23.98
CA HIS A 604 -5.14 -0.97 23.08
C HIS A 604 -6.05 -0.06 22.22
N TYR A 605 -7.21 -0.54 21.77
CA TYR A 605 -8.19 0.26 21.05
C TYR A 605 -8.59 1.51 21.85
N ALA A 606 -8.93 1.33 23.14
CA ALA A 606 -9.29 2.45 24.01
C ALA A 606 -8.14 3.45 24.17
N ARG A 607 -6.91 2.97 24.41
CA ARG A 607 -5.72 3.83 24.53
C ARG A 607 -5.42 4.60 23.23
N GLN A 608 -5.58 3.96 22.08
CA GLN A 608 -5.45 4.64 20.79
C GLN A 608 -6.48 5.75 20.64
N LEU A 609 -7.73 5.53 21.05
CA LEU A 609 -8.74 6.61 21.04
C LEU A 609 -8.41 7.72 22.04
N GLU A 610 -7.90 7.40 23.23
CA GLU A 610 -7.43 8.42 24.20
C GLU A 610 -6.30 9.29 23.64
N ALA A 611 -5.45 8.74 22.76
CA ALA A 611 -4.39 9.49 22.07
C ALA A 611 -4.90 10.31 20.87
N GLY A 612 -6.15 10.09 20.43
CA GLY A 612 -6.78 10.86 19.36
C GLY A 612 -7.32 12.21 19.84
N THR A 613 -7.99 12.92 18.94
CA THR A 613 -8.63 14.21 19.24
C THR A 613 -10.12 14.02 19.49
N ASP A 614 -10.61 14.32 20.69
CA ASP A 614 -12.05 14.42 20.96
C ASP A 614 -12.68 15.52 20.09
N VAL A 615 -13.67 15.14 19.28
CA VAL A 615 -14.41 16.07 18.42
C VAL A 615 -15.86 16.26 18.86
N GLY A 616 -16.24 15.76 20.05
CA GLY A 616 -17.58 15.87 20.64
C GLY A 616 -18.50 14.69 20.30
N ASP A 617 -19.63 14.62 21.02
CA ASP A 617 -20.69 13.61 20.84
C ASP A 617 -20.21 12.14 20.93
N GLY A 618 -19.12 11.88 21.67
CA GLY A 618 -18.52 10.55 21.82
C GLY A 618 -17.68 10.10 20.63
N TYR A 619 -17.35 11.01 19.70
CA TYR A 619 -16.47 10.73 18.56
C TYR A 619 -15.04 11.22 18.82
N THR A 620 -14.08 10.36 18.49
CA THR A 620 -12.66 10.67 18.51
C THR A 620 -12.13 10.66 17.07
N LEU A 621 -11.49 11.75 16.64
CA LEU A 621 -10.74 11.79 15.40
C LEU A 621 -9.35 11.18 15.59
N ARG A 622 -8.97 10.30 14.68
CA ARG A 622 -7.61 9.77 14.57
C ARG A 622 -6.98 10.16 13.23
N HIS A 623 -5.73 10.60 13.26
CA HIS A 623 -4.94 10.82 12.05
C HIS A 623 -4.55 9.50 11.39
N PHE A 624 -4.18 8.50 12.17
CA PHE A 624 -3.85 7.16 11.70
C PHE A 624 -4.91 6.13 12.09
N PRO A 625 -5.14 5.07 11.28
CA PRO A 625 -6.08 4.02 11.64
C PRO A 625 -5.82 3.45 13.03
N VAL A 626 -6.89 2.99 13.69
CA VAL A 626 -6.71 2.11 14.85
C VAL A 626 -6.29 0.74 14.32
N TRP A 627 -5.12 0.27 14.75
CA TRP A 627 -4.49 -0.92 14.19
C TRP A 627 -3.56 -1.61 15.18
N PHE A 628 -3.14 -2.83 14.84
CA PHE A 628 -2.39 -3.70 15.75
C PHE A 628 -1.26 -4.42 15.00
N SER A 629 -1.54 -5.56 14.36
CA SER A 629 -0.58 -6.41 13.63
C SER A 629 -0.06 -5.72 12.35
N PHE A 630 -0.96 -5.42 11.41
CA PHE A 630 -0.67 -4.70 10.17
C PHE A 630 -0.74 -3.19 10.39
N LYS A 631 0.33 -2.48 10.04
CA LYS A 631 0.43 -1.03 10.16
C LYS A 631 1.07 -0.42 8.92
N GLY A 632 0.53 0.72 8.50
CA GLY A 632 0.98 1.49 7.34
C GLY A 632 -0.23 2.00 6.56
N ASN A 633 -0.28 3.32 6.32
CA ASN A 633 -1.53 3.97 5.93
C ASN A 633 -1.68 4.31 4.45
N ASN A 634 -0.76 3.95 3.54
CA ASN A 634 -0.82 4.44 2.17
C ASN A 634 -2.07 3.95 1.41
N ALA A 635 -2.45 2.68 1.56
CA ALA A 635 -3.65 2.18 0.91
C ALA A 635 -4.92 2.88 1.42
N VAL A 636 -5.03 3.07 2.74
CA VAL A 636 -6.14 3.81 3.37
C VAL A 636 -6.18 5.24 2.85
N LEU A 637 -5.06 5.95 2.98
CA LEU A 637 -4.89 7.35 2.57
C LEU A 637 -5.25 7.58 1.10
N LEU A 638 -4.70 6.76 0.20
CA LEU A 638 -4.91 6.90 -1.24
C LEU A 638 -6.32 6.45 -1.64
N SER A 639 -6.93 5.48 -0.94
CA SER A 639 -8.33 5.11 -1.18
C SER A 639 -9.30 6.23 -0.76
N MET A 640 -9.02 6.93 0.35
CA MET A 640 -9.75 8.15 0.74
C MET A 640 -9.52 9.28 -0.27
N GLY A 641 -8.29 9.45 -0.76
CA GLY A 641 -7.98 10.41 -1.84
C GLY A 641 -8.78 10.13 -3.11
N LYS A 642 -8.94 8.85 -3.49
CA LYS A 642 -9.82 8.46 -4.60
C LYS A 642 -11.29 8.74 -4.30
N ALA A 643 -11.76 8.52 -3.08
CA ALA A 643 -13.13 8.90 -2.68
C ALA A 643 -13.37 10.42 -2.83
N MET A 644 -12.42 11.23 -2.37
CA MET A 644 -12.44 12.69 -2.53
C MET A 644 -12.50 13.10 -4.00
N ALA A 645 -11.68 12.50 -4.86
CA ALA A 645 -11.65 12.80 -6.28
C ALA A 645 -12.98 12.44 -7.00
N LEU A 646 -13.59 11.30 -6.66
CA LEU A 646 -14.90 10.90 -7.18
C LEU A 646 -16.01 11.85 -6.74
N CYS A 647 -16.07 12.18 -5.44
CA CYS A 647 -17.00 13.17 -4.92
C CYS A 647 -16.82 14.54 -5.57
N ALA A 648 -15.57 14.98 -5.74
CA ALA A 648 -15.23 16.25 -6.36
C ALA A 648 -15.77 16.36 -7.79
N LYS A 649 -15.52 15.34 -8.62
CA LYS A 649 -15.98 15.32 -10.02
C LYS A 649 -17.50 15.21 -10.13
N ALA A 650 -18.14 14.39 -9.30
CA ALA A 650 -19.58 14.26 -9.32
C ALA A 650 -20.32 15.54 -8.86
N LEU A 651 -19.68 16.36 -8.01
CA LEU A 651 -20.27 17.56 -7.41
C LEU A 651 -19.72 18.89 -7.98
N GLY A 652 -18.73 18.84 -8.88
CA GLY A 652 -18.00 20.02 -9.35
C GLY A 652 -17.18 20.73 -8.26
N ASP A 653 -16.77 20.02 -7.21
CA ASP A 653 -16.03 20.58 -6.06
C ASP A 653 -14.51 20.49 -6.26
N ARG A 654 -13.95 21.51 -6.92
CA ARG A 654 -12.52 21.60 -7.16
C ARG A 654 -11.68 21.56 -5.87
N SER A 655 -12.19 22.08 -4.76
CA SER A 655 -11.41 22.14 -3.51
C SER A 655 -11.12 20.73 -2.97
N LEU A 656 -12.09 19.83 -3.07
CA LEU A 656 -11.95 18.44 -2.67
C LEU A 656 -11.04 17.65 -3.62
N LEU A 657 -11.00 17.99 -4.92
CA LEU A 657 -10.01 17.42 -5.84
C LEU A 657 -8.58 17.82 -5.49
N LEU A 658 -8.37 19.05 -5.02
CA LEU A 658 -7.07 19.49 -4.53
C LEU A 658 -6.67 18.77 -3.23
N ASP A 659 -7.62 18.45 -2.36
CA ASP A 659 -7.36 17.62 -1.18
C ASP A 659 -6.99 16.16 -1.55
N ALA A 660 -7.58 15.61 -2.62
CA ALA A 660 -7.16 14.33 -3.18
C ALA A 660 -5.69 14.36 -3.66
N GLU A 661 -5.30 15.42 -4.38
CA GLU A 661 -3.90 15.61 -4.83
C GLU A 661 -2.92 15.71 -3.65
N ARG A 662 -3.32 16.29 -2.51
CA ARG A 662 -2.45 16.37 -1.33
C ARG A 662 -2.07 15.00 -0.77
N GLN A 663 -2.87 13.97 -1.01
CA GLN A 663 -2.52 12.59 -0.62
C GLN A 663 -1.34 12.04 -1.43
N LEU A 664 -1.18 12.51 -2.68
CA LEU A 664 0.02 12.25 -3.49
C LEU A 664 1.22 13.03 -2.93
N GLY A 665 1.02 14.31 -2.58
CA GLY A 665 2.05 15.16 -1.97
C GLY A 665 2.63 14.59 -0.68
N TRP A 666 1.81 14.02 0.20
CA TRP A 666 2.27 13.31 1.41
C TRP A 666 3.33 12.26 1.11
N ASN A 667 3.11 11.47 0.06
CA ASN A 667 4.00 10.42 -0.38
C ASN A 667 5.27 10.95 -1.07
N ILE A 668 5.27 12.17 -1.59
CA ILE A 668 6.41 12.74 -2.34
C ILE A 668 7.06 13.90 -1.58
N GLY A 669 7.33 13.67 -0.30
CA GLY A 669 8.13 14.55 0.54
C GLY A 669 7.36 15.54 1.40
N VAL A 670 6.05 15.70 1.23
CA VAL A 670 5.22 16.54 2.12
C VAL A 670 4.82 15.77 3.38
N ASN A 671 5.81 15.30 4.12
CA ASN A 671 5.66 14.57 5.38
C ASN A 671 6.76 15.04 6.35
N PRO A 672 6.64 14.79 7.67
CA PRO A 672 7.61 15.28 8.65
C PRO A 672 9.03 14.75 8.43
N PHE A 673 9.19 13.64 7.72
CA PHE A 673 10.51 13.05 7.45
C PHE A 673 11.21 13.69 6.25
N ARG A 674 10.48 14.50 5.45
CA ARG A 674 10.96 15.06 4.18
C ARG A 674 11.53 13.96 3.27
N GLN A 675 10.88 12.81 3.24
CA GLN A 675 11.26 11.66 2.42
C GLN A 675 10.20 11.40 1.37
N SER A 676 10.62 11.06 0.16
CA SER A 676 9.69 10.39 -0.75
C SER A 676 9.48 8.96 -0.26
N LEU A 677 8.21 8.55 -0.20
CA LEU A 677 7.81 7.17 0.04
C LEU A 677 7.76 6.37 -1.27
N MET A 678 7.82 7.02 -2.43
CA MET A 678 7.92 6.33 -3.73
C MET A 678 9.38 6.23 -4.16
N TYR A 679 9.87 5.02 -4.40
CA TYR A 679 11.25 4.85 -4.86
C TYR A 679 11.44 5.45 -6.25
N GLY A 680 12.47 6.29 -6.41
CA GLY A 680 12.81 6.91 -7.70
C GLY A 680 11.92 8.08 -8.13
N GLU A 681 10.92 8.49 -7.35
CA GLU A 681 10.17 9.75 -7.53
C GLU A 681 10.50 10.68 -6.36
N GLY A 682 10.92 11.91 -6.63
CA GLY A 682 11.41 12.82 -5.59
C GLY A 682 12.78 12.41 -5.01
N ASP A 683 13.09 12.93 -3.81
CA ASP A 683 14.38 12.77 -3.14
C ASP A 683 14.23 12.05 -1.77
N ARG A 684 15.37 11.63 -1.20
CA ARG A 684 15.47 11.06 0.17
C ARG A 684 14.58 9.84 0.45
N TYR A 685 14.27 9.03 -0.55
CA TYR A 685 13.59 7.75 -0.31
C TYR A 685 14.48 6.77 0.47
N ALA A 686 13.86 6.05 1.41
CA ALA A 686 14.50 4.95 2.13
C ALA A 686 14.45 3.66 1.31
N GLN A 687 15.29 2.68 1.66
CA GLN A 687 15.10 1.34 1.11
C GLN A 687 13.75 0.76 1.52
N GLN A 688 13.09 0.08 0.59
CA GLN A 688 11.82 -0.60 0.82
C GLN A 688 12.01 -2.10 0.99
N TYR A 689 11.02 -2.78 1.56
CA TYR A 689 11.05 -4.23 1.66
C TYR A 689 10.53 -4.81 0.33
N ALA A 690 11.48 -5.13 -0.54
CA ALA A 690 11.26 -5.72 -1.87
C ALA A 690 12.08 -7.01 -1.96
N ALA A 691 11.83 -7.93 -1.03
CA ALA A 691 12.76 -9.01 -0.68
C ALA A 691 13.07 -9.96 -1.86
N MET A 692 12.10 -10.17 -2.76
CA MET A 692 12.23 -11.12 -3.86
C MET A 692 12.56 -10.43 -5.18
N SER A 693 11.82 -9.40 -5.58
CA SER A 693 11.99 -8.67 -6.85
C SER A 693 13.11 -7.59 -6.79
N GLY A 694 13.50 -7.16 -5.59
CA GLY A 694 14.39 -6.01 -5.38
C GLY A 694 13.72 -4.67 -5.73
N GLU A 695 14.39 -3.56 -5.39
CA GLU A 695 13.81 -2.22 -5.58
C GLU A 695 13.56 -1.88 -7.05
N ALA A 696 12.38 -1.33 -7.32
CA ALA A 696 11.96 -0.84 -8.62
C ALA A 696 11.47 0.61 -8.53
N ALA A 697 11.86 1.45 -9.48
CA ALA A 697 11.33 2.81 -9.57
C ALA A 697 9.80 2.77 -9.71
N GLY A 698 9.11 3.50 -8.84
CA GLY A 698 7.65 3.60 -8.77
C GLY A 698 6.99 2.73 -7.71
N GLU A 699 7.75 1.91 -6.99
CA GLU A 699 7.21 1.14 -5.87
C GLU A 699 6.78 2.06 -4.72
N LEU A 700 5.68 1.70 -4.10
CA LEU A 700 5.12 2.36 -2.93
C LEU A 700 4.97 1.33 -1.81
N PRO A 701 5.33 1.69 -0.57
CA PRO A 701 5.23 0.78 0.55
C PRO A 701 3.81 0.78 1.10
N VAL A 702 3.52 -0.17 2.00
CA VAL A 702 2.30 -0.19 2.83
C VAL A 702 2.07 1.18 3.51
N GLY A 703 3.11 1.85 3.99
CA GLY A 703 3.10 3.28 4.32
C GLY A 703 3.47 3.60 5.75
N VAL A 704 3.29 4.87 6.15
CA VAL A 704 3.69 5.36 7.48
C VAL A 704 2.82 4.73 8.57
N GLN A 705 3.43 4.27 9.66
CA GLN A 705 2.75 3.67 10.80
C GLN A 705 2.70 4.62 12.02
N THR A 706 2.18 4.14 13.15
CA THR A 706 2.30 4.80 14.47
C THR A 706 3.17 3.97 15.40
N LEU A 707 3.86 4.65 16.32
CA LEU A 707 4.56 4.02 17.43
C LEU A 707 3.54 3.62 18.50
N ASP A 708 3.48 2.34 18.84
CA ASP A 708 2.54 1.79 19.83
C ASP A 708 1.08 2.26 19.63
N ASP A 709 0.50 2.92 20.65
CA ASP A 709 -0.88 3.42 20.69
C ASP A 709 -0.99 4.92 20.31
N GLU A 710 0.10 5.58 19.91
CA GLU A 710 0.11 7.01 19.58
C GLU A 710 -0.69 7.34 18.31
N ASP A 711 -1.02 8.62 18.11
CA ASP A 711 -1.62 9.19 16.88
C ASP A 711 -0.63 10.10 16.13
N ALA A 712 0.63 9.67 16.08
CA ALA A 712 1.72 10.40 15.46
C ALA A 712 2.47 9.51 14.44
N PRO A 713 3.00 10.09 13.35
CA PRO A 713 3.69 9.32 12.32
C PRO A 713 4.97 8.71 12.87
N TYR A 714 5.21 7.45 12.52
CA TYR A 714 6.41 6.68 12.84
C TYR A 714 6.96 6.04 11.57
N TRP A 715 8.15 6.46 11.15
CA TRP A 715 8.86 6.02 9.95
C TRP A 715 10.35 5.82 10.22
N PRO A 716 10.74 4.77 10.96
CA PRO A 716 12.14 4.50 11.27
C PRO A 716 12.90 4.00 10.04
N GLN A 717 14.24 3.98 10.11
CA GLN A 717 15.05 3.37 9.04
C GLN A 717 14.89 1.84 8.94
N MET A 718 14.44 1.17 10.02
CA MET A 718 14.15 -0.26 10.00
C MET A 718 13.23 -0.60 8.82
N ASN A 719 13.53 -1.73 8.17
CA ASN A 719 12.91 -2.14 6.92
C ASN A 719 12.36 -3.57 7.09
N ASN A 720 11.05 -3.75 6.97
CA ASN A 720 10.35 -5.00 7.24
C ASN A 720 9.10 -5.15 6.37
N ALA A 721 8.49 -6.33 6.44
CA ALA A 721 7.33 -6.71 5.65
C ALA A 721 6.01 -6.02 6.06
N THR A 722 5.96 -5.22 7.14
CA THR A 722 4.68 -4.70 7.63
C THR A 722 4.36 -3.30 7.13
N TYR A 723 5.30 -2.35 7.22
CA TYR A 723 5.04 -0.95 6.86
C TYR A 723 5.91 -0.42 5.71
N LYS A 724 7.05 -1.06 5.44
CA LYS A 724 7.94 -0.73 4.30
C LYS A 724 7.85 -1.69 3.13
N GLU A 725 7.03 -2.73 3.23
CA GLU A 725 6.81 -3.66 2.13
C GLU A 725 6.19 -2.96 0.92
N VAL A 726 6.83 -3.14 -0.24
CA VAL A 726 6.29 -2.67 -1.51
C VAL A 726 4.97 -3.37 -1.75
N TRP A 727 3.97 -2.65 -2.27
CA TRP A 727 2.64 -3.21 -2.40
C TRP A 727 1.89 -2.67 -3.62
N THR A 728 1.27 -3.56 -4.40
CA THR A 728 0.59 -3.14 -5.64
C THR A 728 -0.73 -2.40 -5.41
N THR A 729 -1.36 -2.54 -4.23
CA THR A 729 -2.58 -1.78 -3.87
C THR A 729 -2.36 -0.26 -3.80
N PRO A 730 -1.38 0.28 -3.04
CA PRO A 730 -1.02 1.69 -3.07
C PRO A 730 -0.70 2.20 -4.47
N ALA A 731 0.03 1.42 -5.27
CA ALA A 731 0.33 1.74 -6.66
C ALA A 731 -0.94 1.86 -7.52
N ALA A 732 -1.91 0.95 -7.38
CA ALA A 732 -3.19 1.05 -8.06
C ALA A 732 -3.97 2.31 -7.66
N ARG A 733 -4.05 2.62 -6.36
CA ARG A 733 -4.76 3.81 -5.87
C ARG A 733 -4.09 5.10 -6.33
N TRP A 734 -2.76 5.12 -6.39
CA TRP A 734 -1.99 6.21 -7.00
C TRP A 734 -2.45 6.48 -8.44
N LEU A 735 -2.43 5.46 -9.30
CA LEU A 735 -2.87 5.57 -10.70
C LEU A 735 -4.34 6.02 -10.81
N SER A 736 -5.22 5.49 -9.96
CA SER A 736 -6.64 5.87 -9.93
C SER A 736 -6.88 7.33 -9.56
N ILE A 737 -6.08 7.91 -8.65
CA ILE A 737 -6.16 9.35 -8.35
C ILE A 737 -5.63 10.15 -9.54
N LEU A 738 -4.51 9.75 -10.15
CA LEU A 738 -3.97 10.43 -11.33
C LEU A 738 -4.99 10.48 -12.47
N ALA A 739 -5.77 9.42 -12.66
CA ALA A 739 -6.83 9.38 -13.67
C ALA A 739 -7.88 10.48 -13.43
N ASP A 740 -8.24 10.73 -12.17
CA ASP A 740 -9.18 11.80 -11.84
C ASP A 740 -8.56 13.19 -11.94
N LEU A 741 -7.27 13.34 -11.63
CA LEU A 741 -6.55 14.61 -11.77
C LEU A 741 -6.28 15.00 -13.23
N ALA A 742 -6.20 14.03 -14.14
CA ALA A 742 -5.98 14.25 -15.57
C ALA A 742 -7.21 14.81 -16.28
N GLN A 743 -8.39 14.73 -15.66
CA GLN A 743 -9.65 15.21 -16.21
C GLN A 743 -10.12 16.46 -15.44
N PRO A 744 -10.82 17.40 -16.10
CA PRO A 744 -11.45 18.53 -15.40
C PRO A 744 -12.57 18.06 -14.46
N CYS A 745 -12.83 18.85 -13.41
CA CYS A 745 -14.03 18.72 -12.57
C CYS A 745 -15.29 19.13 -13.32
#